data_AF-A0A9D1I8K2-F1
#
_entry.id   AF-A0A9D1I8K2-F1
#
_cell.length_a   1.000
_cell.length_b   1.000
_cell.length_c   1.000
_cell.angle_alpha   90.00
_cell.angle_beta   90.00
_cell.angle_gamma   90.00
#
_symmetry.space_group_name_H-M   'P 1'
#
loop_
_entity.id
_entity.type
_entity.pdbx_description
1 polymer ?
#
loop_
_entity_poly.entity_id
_entity_poly.type
_entity_poly.pdbx_seq_one_letter_code
_entity_poly.pdbx_strand_id
1 'polypeptide(L)'
;MNWKIHKQTILIAIIVGVICVAGVCTALYLTRDKSEALTGNYEEQPLPDYTQFLPENAIRALFGEKGGCAYYDGALLYYENGEYRNAETAPCVSEDGVLHITTEQFGTKTPEELAAAMDAHYVVYDDKLAVFSYEADFADTFSDIYTLEALALRLKGAEEADIINAFITLPNFISNGTTNSVYYTEPNLNLGVQTEIYGLQLADYDTGYEKVSQAPMIVAGQGEDGANYTLIRVFNSSQACISQFLAFPAEVRGGVLVKAGHASSGQALIAAAAYDASKNAAKTIKVFDTAGSLRYSFIPQGVEAPFTIEIGKFLPGSDKDYLFVASKLSGGDGSKYELYDLDDGSFVKAINGEFDKQIEAQRITLSASSEEGDDAQKLIITFKESKEVYYLDCGDSSWTKSEIRLPDNATGVYASAFSGELIASLDEDTFSNVRIYGSGASENLEGSLLNVGYKENRFYSTYAEDNPEGYVDYAAFNHIRTDLSNGVISELNGLATEETEALLECLENAVYADWEYVLSEAQKTSYHSQYNVWEPCFTHRWNAIQAMLNLVAVVDTETGYPAYASIGRDNAGGVYQELDSSFLIGTYADGILDLAKLRIYPLRTMLQQLAAEFRGSNGEPERLVDVSPVHEQEINVAGSIGDYHPNMIEGFRKYLLGLYGSVENINKRFGTDFASEEEIDAPRYDPAGSNAQDSRGEWDVYGQSDYFTQWSLYTRNIVNKRILEAYREALLAGFPPEAINAHQIPEGDAVSGFLGEADTRISPTDVVSICGTAYGGTRYGYFCSDLNNFIELAYGAGHNNITLGEYSSLSSSWQDAYTQLKYLFDHGVKFTHIIVPYDTRDMMYTMVKQAEEGAVDQLQQDNQPRSSATGGTGASEPVLRGEDSYNIVQIGDADKNGLLKSVKQDGSWEGSVYLVPFHSQVTVENVEMTKTENGYVSAAISNFQYGDQAELTFLASYSGGTASVKIEVYHAGYLLEDATAVYEVGSQLTPYRYVLSNQLALEAVEIRMTFVCDDPGSMKLDALQCTSQVENVAHKYFGDLTGAASKGGVSFDVLD
;
A
#
# COMPACT_ATOMS: atom_id res chain seq x y z
N MET A 1 23.45 -36.87 -4.28
CA MET A 1 22.72 -36.81 -5.56
C MET A 1 22.56 -38.20 -6.19
N ASN A 2 21.32 -38.70 -6.30
CA ASN A 2 20.68 -39.01 -7.60
C ASN A 2 19.57 -40.07 -7.47
N TRP A 3 18.33 -39.62 -7.72
CA TRP A 3 17.16 -40.45 -7.91
C TRP A 3 17.26 -41.33 -9.16
N LYS A 4 16.63 -42.52 -9.11
CA LYS A 4 15.99 -43.16 -10.27
C LYS A 4 14.76 -43.97 -9.85
N ILE A 5 13.58 -43.49 -10.21
CA ILE A 5 12.42 -44.36 -10.49
C ILE A 5 12.04 -44.15 -11.97
N HIS A 6 11.87 -45.27 -12.69
CA HIS A 6 11.47 -45.29 -14.10
C HIS A 6 10.11 -45.99 -14.28
N LYS A 7 9.29 -45.36 -15.14
CA LYS A 7 7.93 -45.68 -15.60
C LYS A 7 7.72 -47.08 -16.18
N GLN A 8 6.45 -47.55 -16.13
CA GLN A 8 5.71 -48.30 -17.17
C GLN A 8 4.24 -48.49 -16.67
N THR A 9 3.11 -48.29 -17.37
CA THR A 9 2.77 -47.99 -18.79
C THR A 9 1.30 -47.49 -18.87
N ILE A 10 1.02 -46.64 -19.86
CA ILE A 10 -0.28 -46.10 -20.33
C ILE A 10 -1.14 -47.17 -21.07
N LEU A 11 -2.48 -47.10 -21.02
CA LEU A 11 -3.29 -47.32 -22.25
C LEU A 11 -4.67 -46.62 -22.27
N ILE A 12 -4.86 -45.96 -23.41
CA ILE A 12 -5.96 -45.20 -24.04
C ILE A 12 -7.34 -45.89 -24.10
N ALA A 13 -8.41 -45.09 -24.11
CA ALA A 13 -9.54 -45.26 -25.04
C ALA A 13 -10.22 -43.91 -25.41
N ILE A 14 -10.03 -43.46 -26.65
CA ILE A 14 -10.91 -42.54 -27.39
C ILE A 14 -11.75 -43.39 -28.33
N ILE A 15 -13.08 -43.24 -28.33
CA ILE A 15 -13.91 -43.38 -29.54
C ILE A 15 -14.99 -42.27 -29.54
N VAL A 16 -14.99 -41.55 -30.65
CA VAL A 16 -15.92 -40.50 -31.10
C VAL A 16 -17.34 -41.01 -31.32
N GLY A 17 -18.32 -40.19 -30.99
CA GLY A 17 -19.69 -40.28 -31.49
C GLY A 17 -20.37 -38.91 -31.51
N VAL A 18 -20.17 -38.15 -32.60
CA VAL A 18 -20.99 -36.98 -32.94
C VAL A 18 -22.37 -37.46 -33.40
N ILE A 19 -23.45 -36.87 -32.86
CA ILE A 19 -24.58 -36.30 -33.62
C ILE A 19 -25.52 -35.54 -32.66
N CYS A 20 -25.81 -34.31 -33.07
CA CYS A 20 -26.68 -33.29 -32.49
C CYS A 20 -28.13 -33.75 -32.24
N VAL A 21 -28.76 -33.24 -31.17
CA VAL A 21 -30.12 -32.66 -31.23
C VAL A 21 -30.22 -31.51 -30.22
N ALA A 22 -30.65 -30.35 -30.72
CA ALA A 22 -31.04 -29.19 -29.95
C ALA A 22 -32.14 -29.54 -28.93
N GLY A 23 -31.87 -29.24 -27.65
CA GLY A 23 -32.85 -29.25 -26.57
C GLY A 23 -32.71 -27.96 -25.79
N VAL A 24 -33.64 -27.05 -26.01
CA VAL A 24 -33.87 -25.87 -25.18
C VAL A 24 -34.02 -26.34 -23.72
N CYS A 25 -33.00 -26.09 -22.90
CA CYS A 25 -33.14 -26.04 -21.45
C CYS A 25 -32.99 -24.58 -21.01
N THR A 26 -34.06 -23.82 -21.21
CA THR A 26 -34.38 -22.72 -20.30
C THR A 26 -34.56 -23.35 -18.91
N ALA A 27 -33.55 -23.22 -18.06
CA ALA A 27 -33.63 -23.66 -16.67
C ALA A 27 -33.01 -22.58 -15.78
N LEU A 28 -33.86 -21.59 -15.46
CA LEU A 28 -33.89 -20.79 -14.23
C LEU A 28 -32.54 -20.28 -13.73
N TYR A 29 -32.22 -19.05 -14.14
CA TYR A 29 -31.55 -18.08 -13.28
C TYR A 29 -32.20 -18.12 -11.89
N LEU A 30 -31.47 -18.60 -10.89
CA LEU A 30 -31.74 -18.32 -9.49
C LEU A 30 -30.46 -17.73 -8.88
N THR A 31 -29.87 -16.75 -9.57
CA THR A 31 -29.23 -15.63 -8.88
C THR A 31 -30.32 -14.58 -8.77
N ARG A 32 -30.61 -14.11 -7.55
CA ARG A 32 -31.58 -13.03 -7.33
C ARG A 32 -31.34 -11.87 -8.29
N ASP A 33 -32.41 -11.17 -8.70
CA ASP A 33 -32.27 -9.95 -9.48
C ASP A 33 -31.41 -8.96 -8.69
N LYS A 34 -30.25 -8.58 -9.24
CA LYS A 34 -29.30 -7.63 -8.62
C LYS A 34 -29.95 -6.27 -8.36
N SER A 35 -31.10 -5.99 -8.99
CA SER A 35 -31.91 -4.81 -8.71
C SER A 35 -32.62 -4.84 -7.35
N GLU A 36 -32.80 -6.00 -6.73
CA GLU A 36 -33.49 -6.10 -5.44
C GLU A 36 -32.58 -5.83 -4.24
N ALA A 37 -33.16 -5.16 -3.23
CA ALA A 37 -32.54 -4.88 -1.94
C ALA A 37 -32.18 -6.15 -1.16
N LEU A 38 -30.89 -6.41 -0.93
CA LEU A 38 -30.46 -7.49 -0.04
C LEU A 38 -30.78 -7.14 1.43
N THR A 39 -31.44 -8.05 2.15
CA THR A 39 -31.82 -7.86 3.56
C THR A 39 -31.67 -9.16 4.35
N GLY A 40 -31.09 -9.09 5.54
CA GLY A 40 -30.88 -10.24 6.42
C GLY A 40 -29.69 -10.05 7.36
N ASN A 41 -29.62 -10.91 8.37
CA ASN A 41 -28.52 -10.97 9.34
C ASN A 41 -27.65 -12.19 9.02
N TYR A 42 -26.34 -12.01 9.05
CA TYR A 42 -25.36 -13.02 8.68
C TYR A 42 -24.42 -13.35 9.84
N GLU A 43 -23.85 -14.55 9.81
CA GLU A 43 -23.00 -15.07 10.89
C GLU A 43 -21.73 -14.23 11.08
N GLU A 44 -21.35 -13.96 12.33
CA GLU A 44 -20.07 -13.32 12.70
C GLU A 44 -18.84 -14.09 12.27
N GLN A 45 -17.90 -13.36 11.68
CA GLN A 45 -16.69 -13.92 11.12
C GLN A 45 -15.48 -13.34 11.84
N PRO A 46 -14.47 -14.16 12.16
CA PRO A 46 -13.23 -13.64 12.70
C PRO A 46 -12.56 -12.74 11.66
N LEU A 47 -11.84 -11.74 12.15
CA LEU A 47 -10.92 -10.96 11.33
C LEU A 47 -9.65 -11.80 11.06
N PRO A 48 -8.95 -11.56 9.94
CA PRO A 48 -7.64 -12.16 9.71
C PRO A 48 -6.65 -11.81 10.84
N ASP A 49 -5.86 -12.80 11.28
CA ASP A 49 -4.79 -12.61 12.26
C ASP A 49 -3.45 -12.45 11.53
N TYR A 50 -2.91 -11.24 11.52
CA TYR A 50 -1.62 -10.94 10.90
C TYR A 50 -0.43 -11.38 11.79
N THR A 51 -0.65 -11.64 13.07
CA THR A 51 0.44 -11.99 13.99
C THR A 51 1.08 -13.34 13.64
N GLN A 52 0.35 -14.23 12.96
CA GLN A 52 0.88 -15.53 12.51
C GLN A 52 2.09 -15.40 11.57
N PHE A 53 2.25 -14.27 10.87
CA PHE A 53 3.35 -14.01 9.94
C PHE A 53 4.58 -13.39 10.62
N LEU A 54 4.50 -13.08 11.91
CA LEU A 54 5.66 -12.60 12.65
C LEU A 54 6.72 -13.70 12.74
N PRO A 55 8.03 -13.38 12.70
CA PRO A 55 9.09 -14.39 12.61
C PRO A 55 9.00 -15.49 13.66
N GLU A 56 8.64 -15.16 14.90
CA GLU A 56 8.50 -16.15 15.98
C GLU A 56 7.34 -17.13 15.72
N ASN A 57 6.21 -16.62 15.24
CA ASN A 57 5.02 -17.44 14.96
C ASN A 57 5.22 -18.26 13.68
N ALA A 58 5.88 -17.68 12.66
CA ALA A 58 6.28 -18.39 11.46
C ALA A 58 7.23 -19.56 11.78
N ILE A 59 8.28 -19.32 12.58
CA ILE A 59 9.19 -20.37 13.07
C ILE A 59 8.38 -21.44 13.83
N ARG A 60 7.52 -21.05 14.78
CA ARG A 60 6.71 -22.02 15.55
C ARG A 60 5.80 -22.86 14.67
N ALA A 61 5.11 -22.27 13.69
CA ALA A 61 4.24 -22.98 12.77
C ALA A 61 5.05 -24.02 11.98
N LEU A 62 6.19 -23.61 11.42
CA LEU A 62 7.07 -24.46 10.62
C LEU A 62 7.58 -25.69 11.40
N PHE A 63 8.07 -25.50 12.63
CA PHE A 63 8.62 -26.60 13.43
C PHE A 63 7.55 -27.40 14.21
N GLY A 64 6.44 -26.76 14.58
CA GLY A 64 5.37 -27.36 15.35
C GLY A 64 4.55 -28.38 14.54
N GLU A 65 4.34 -28.12 13.25
CA GLU A 65 3.58 -29.01 12.37
C GLU A 65 4.42 -30.18 11.83
N LYS A 66 5.71 -29.92 11.56
CA LYS A 66 6.57 -30.86 10.83
C LYS A 66 7.54 -31.66 11.71
N GLY A 67 7.81 -31.22 12.93
CA GLY A 67 8.80 -31.85 13.81
C GLY A 67 10.22 -31.66 13.28
N GLY A 68 11.07 -30.99 14.06
CA GLY A 68 12.43 -30.70 13.65
C GLY A 68 13.25 -30.06 14.76
N CYS A 69 14.54 -29.93 14.49
CA CYS A 69 15.47 -29.24 15.37
C CYS A 69 16.42 -28.33 14.57
N ALA A 70 16.85 -27.23 15.18
CA ALA A 70 17.78 -26.29 14.58
C ALA A 70 18.87 -25.90 15.57
N TYR A 71 20.09 -25.74 15.07
CA TYR A 71 21.26 -25.37 15.85
C TYR A 71 22.14 -24.40 15.05
N TYR A 72 22.68 -23.39 15.74
CA TYR A 72 23.65 -22.46 15.16
C TYR A 72 25.05 -22.79 15.68
N ASP A 73 26.04 -22.91 14.79
CA ASP A 73 27.41 -23.28 15.16
C ASP A 73 28.02 -22.26 16.13
N GLY A 74 28.56 -22.78 17.24
CA GLY A 74 29.07 -21.97 18.34
C GLY A 74 28.01 -21.43 19.31
N ALA A 75 26.71 -21.64 19.06
CA ALA A 75 25.66 -21.25 20.00
C ALA A 75 25.45 -22.30 21.12
N LEU A 76 24.88 -21.83 22.24
CA LEU A 76 24.39 -22.66 23.34
C LEU A 76 22.86 -22.69 23.40
N LEU A 77 22.17 -22.07 22.45
CA LEU A 77 20.73 -22.17 22.29
C LEU A 77 20.43 -23.02 21.05
N TYR A 78 19.44 -23.89 21.13
CA TYR A 78 18.93 -24.67 20.00
C TYR A 78 17.40 -24.68 20.01
N TYR A 79 16.80 -24.98 18.86
CA TYR A 79 15.36 -25.12 18.71
C TYR A 79 15.01 -26.59 18.53
N GLU A 80 14.00 -27.08 19.24
CA GLU A 80 13.53 -28.47 19.10
C GLU A 80 12.04 -28.57 19.40
N ASN A 81 11.27 -29.15 18.46
CA ASN A 81 9.85 -29.46 18.64
C ASN A 81 9.00 -28.27 19.14
N GLY A 82 9.22 -27.08 18.58
CA GLY A 82 8.45 -25.88 18.90
C GLY A 82 8.95 -25.07 20.11
N GLU A 83 10.06 -25.49 20.74
CA GLU A 83 10.60 -24.85 21.94
C GLU A 83 12.10 -24.52 21.80
N TYR A 84 12.49 -23.34 22.30
CA TYR A 84 13.91 -23.00 22.50
C TYR A 84 14.46 -23.72 23.74
N ARG A 85 15.64 -24.31 23.61
CA ARG A 85 16.30 -25.09 24.66
C ARG A 85 17.75 -24.65 24.81
N ASN A 86 18.20 -24.63 26.06
CA ASN A 86 19.60 -24.38 26.37
C ASN A 86 20.40 -25.68 26.23
N ALA A 87 21.44 -25.61 25.43
CA ALA A 87 22.50 -26.59 25.35
C ALA A 87 23.59 -26.27 26.38
N GLU A 88 24.19 -27.31 26.95
CA GLU A 88 25.38 -27.15 27.80
C GLU A 88 26.69 -27.31 27.00
N THR A 89 26.63 -27.82 25.75
CA THR A 89 27.75 -28.15 24.81
C THR A 89 27.25 -28.30 23.34
N ALA A 90 28.15 -28.57 22.38
CA ALA A 90 27.84 -28.77 20.94
C ALA A 90 27.03 -30.05 20.60
N PRO A 91 26.28 -30.09 19.49
CA PRO A 91 25.39 -31.22 19.11
C PRO A 91 26.12 -32.54 18.84
N CYS A 92 25.53 -33.67 19.24
CA CYS A 92 26.00 -35.02 18.92
C CYS A 92 24.83 -35.97 18.60
N VAL A 93 25.07 -37.09 17.93
CA VAL A 93 24.04 -38.11 17.63
C VAL A 93 24.38 -39.40 18.36
N SER A 94 23.43 -39.96 19.10
CA SER A 94 23.59 -41.23 19.81
C SER A 94 23.65 -42.44 18.87
N GLU A 95 24.02 -43.61 19.39
CA GLU A 95 24.05 -44.86 18.62
C GLU A 95 22.68 -45.29 18.06
N ASP A 96 21.58 -44.77 18.61
CA ASP A 96 20.19 -44.99 18.18
C ASP A 96 19.64 -43.88 17.25
N GLY A 97 20.48 -42.95 16.79
CA GLY A 97 20.11 -41.97 15.76
C GLY A 97 19.37 -40.74 16.28
N VAL A 98 19.39 -40.50 17.59
CA VAL A 98 18.74 -39.33 18.21
C VAL A 98 19.76 -38.21 18.38
N LEU A 99 19.39 -36.98 17.99
CA LEU A 99 20.20 -35.80 18.30
C LEU A 99 20.17 -35.57 19.81
N HIS A 100 21.35 -35.68 20.45
CA HIS A 100 21.55 -35.40 21.85
C HIS A 100 22.54 -34.25 22.01
N ILE A 101 22.26 -33.39 22.98
CA ILE A 101 23.16 -32.30 23.32
C ILE A 101 23.61 -32.55 24.77
N THR A 102 24.82 -33.10 24.97
CA THR A 102 25.26 -33.64 26.29
C THR A 102 26.72 -33.34 26.66
N THR A 103 27.05 -33.50 27.94
CA THR A 103 28.23 -32.98 28.66
C THR A 103 29.57 -33.69 28.44
N GLU A 104 29.71 -34.70 27.58
CA GLU A 104 31.01 -35.34 27.27
C GLU A 104 31.38 -35.22 25.77
N GLN A 105 32.54 -34.62 25.50
CA GLN A 105 33.03 -34.17 24.19
C GLN A 105 33.24 -35.29 23.14
N PHE A 106 32.97 -35.01 21.86
CA PHE A 106 34.00 -34.67 20.84
C PHE A 106 33.46 -34.77 19.39
N GLY A 107 33.33 -33.62 18.71
CA GLY A 107 33.91 -33.41 17.37
C GLY A 107 33.06 -33.60 16.10
N THR A 108 33.09 -32.55 15.28
CA THR A 108 33.49 -32.58 13.86
C THR A 108 32.59 -33.35 12.88
N LYS A 109 31.29 -33.41 13.13
CA LYS A 109 30.35 -33.83 12.08
C LYS A 109 29.76 -32.60 11.42
N THR A 110 29.96 -32.50 10.11
CA THR A 110 29.25 -31.57 9.23
C THR A 110 27.73 -31.77 9.38
N PRO A 111 26.89 -30.76 9.10
CA PRO A 111 25.44 -30.93 9.08
C PRO A 111 25.00 -32.17 8.28
N GLU A 112 25.68 -32.47 7.17
CA GLU A 112 25.53 -33.68 6.37
C GLU A 112 25.71 -34.97 7.19
N GLU A 113 26.77 -35.05 7.99
CA GLU A 113 27.12 -36.22 8.79
C GLU A 113 26.21 -36.40 10.01
N LEU A 114 25.63 -35.30 10.50
CA LEU A 114 24.60 -35.31 11.55
C LEU A 114 23.27 -35.80 10.96
N ALA A 115 22.84 -35.22 9.85
CA ALA A 115 21.62 -35.59 9.13
C ALA A 115 21.64 -37.08 8.75
N ALA A 116 22.75 -37.56 8.18
CA ALA A 116 22.94 -38.97 7.83
C ALA A 116 22.92 -39.91 9.04
N ALA A 117 23.36 -39.45 10.21
CA ALA A 117 23.31 -40.23 11.45
C ALA A 117 21.91 -40.26 12.08
N MET A 118 21.10 -39.23 11.82
CA MET A 118 19.72 -39.10 12.29
C MET A 118 18.69 -39.73 11.33
N ASP A 119 19.09 -40.10 10.11
CA ASP A 119 18.15 -40.40 9.02
C ASP A 119 17.19 -39.21 8.77
N ALA A 120 17.75 -38.01 8.82
CA ALA A 120 17.04 -36.74 8.69
C ALA A 120 17.42 -36.02 7.40
N HIS A 121 16.51 -35.20 6.92
CA HIS A 121 16.75 -34.15 5.94
C HIS A 121 17.32 -32.91 6.64
N TYR A 122 18.06 -32.09 5.90
CA TYR A 122 18.70 -30.91 6.48
C TYR A 122 18.77 -29.73 5.51
N VAL A 123 18.83 -28.53 6.09
CA VAL A 123 19.13 -27.26 5.42
C VAL A 123 20.24 -26.58 6.20
N VAL A 124 21.23 -26.03 5.49
CA VAL A 124 22.30 -25.22 6.08
C VAL A 124 22.15 -23.79 5.57
N TYR A 125 22.14 -22.84 6.49
CA TYR A 125 22.11 -21.41 6.22
C TYR A 125 23.39 -20.76 6.76
N ASP A 126 24.04 -19.98 5.90
CA ASP A 126 25.29 -19.25 6.19
C ASP A 126 26.41 -20.13 6.79
N ASP A 127 26.49 -21.40 6.37
CA ASP A 127 27.42 -22.43 6.89
C ASP A 127 27.40 -22.64 8.42
N LYS A 128 26.49 -22.00 9.14
CA LYS A 128 26.46 -21.92 10.61
C LYS A 128 25.15 -22.38 11.20
N LEU A 129 24.01 -22.05 10.58
CA LEU A 129 22.71 -22.56 11.01
C LEU A 129 22.42 -23.89 10.31
N ALA A 130 22.29 -24.97 11.07
CA ALA A 130 21.82 -26.26 10.58
C ALA A 130 20.41 -26.53 11.09
N VAL A 131 19.49 -26.81 10.16
CA VAL A 131 18.10 -27.19 10.45
C VAL A 131 17.88 -28.62 9.99
N PHE A 132 17.27 -29.45 10.83
CA PHE A 132 17.01 -30.87 10.58
C PHE A 132 15.54 -31.22 10.72
N SER A 133 15.05 -32.15 9.90
CA SER A 133 13.73 -32.77 10.05
C SER A 133 13.69 -34.19 9.53
N TYR A 134 12.76 -34.97 10.06
CA TYR A 134 12.48 -36.32 9.60
C TYR A 134 11.47 -36.39 8.45
N GLU A 135 10.85 -35.25 8.08
CA GLU A 135 9.96 -35.17 6.92
C GLU A 135 10.72 -34.82 5.64
N ALA A 136 10.38 -35.50 4.54
CA ALA A 136 11.12 -35.38 3.28
C ALA A 136 10.83 -34.09 2.50
N ASP A 137 9.66 -33.48 2.72
CA ASP A 137 9.22 -32.20 2.16
C ASP A 137 9.67 -30.99 3.01
N PHE A 138 10.31 -31.23 4.15
CA PHE A 138 10.76 -30.17 5.05
C PHE A 138 11.82 -29.25 4.44
N ALA A 139 12.75 -29.81 3.66
CA ALA A 139 13.78 -29.00 2.99
C ALA A 139 13.16 -28.05 1.94
N ASP A 140 12.09 -28.48 1.27
CA ASP A 140 11.33 -27.66 0.32
C ASP A 140 10.58 -26.51 1.06
N THR A 141 10.34 -26.67 2.37
CA THR A 141 9.70 -25.66 3.23
C THR A 141 10.68 -24.56 3.69
N PHE A 142 11.99 -24.80 3.61
CA PHE A 142 13.04 -23.89 4.07
C PHE A 142 13.71 -23.12 2.91
N SER A 143 12.90 -22.59 2.00
CA SER A 143 13.34 -21.67 0.94
C SER A 143 13.30 -20.18 1.36
N ASP A 144 12.80 -19.90 2.56
CA ASP A 144 12.67 -18.57 3.13
C ASP A 144 13.93 -18.16 3.92
N ILE A 145 14.77 -17.35 3.28
CA ILE A 145 15.97 -16.78 3.88
C ILE A 145 15.69 -15.87 5.09
N TYR A 146 14.55 -15.18 5.13
CA TYR A 146 14.22 -14.24 6.19
C TYR A 146 13.82 -14.95 7.49
N THR A 147 13.05 -16.04 7.38
CA THR A 147 12.75 -16.91 8.53
C THR A 147 14.02 -17.57 9.07
N LEU A 148 14.92 -18.02 8.18
CA LEU A 148 16.21 -18.60 8.56
C LEU A 148 17.11 -17.59 9.28
N GLU A 149 17.21 -16.36 8.79
CA GLU A 149 17.95 -15.27 9.46
C GLU A 149 17.38 -14.99 10.85
N ALA A 150 16.06 -14.84 10.98
CA ALA A 150 15.43 -14.59 12.28
C ALA A 150 15.66 -15.72 13.28
N LEU A 151 15.68 -16.97 12.82
CA LEU A 151 16.05 -18.13 13.64
C LEU A 151 17.54 -18.08 14.04
N ALA A 152 18.43 -17.79 13.10
CA ALA A 152 19.87 -17.66 13.34
C ALA A 152 20.18 -16.59 14.40
N LEU A 153 19.61 -15.39 14.25
CA LEU A 153 19.74 -14.29 15.21
C LEU A 153 19.33 -14.71 16.62
N ARG A 154 18.21 -15.42 16.77
CA ARG A 154 17.75 -15.92 18.07
C ARG A 154 18.69 -16.98 18.64
N LEU A 155 19.11 -17.95 17.84
CA LEU A 155 19.97 -19.04 18.32
C LEU A 155 21.36 -18.54 18.73
N LYS A 156 21.93 -17.57 18.03
CA LYS A 156 23.22 -16.96 18.44
C LYS A 156 23.11 -16.00 19.64
N GLY A 157 21.89 -15.74 20.12
CA GLY A 157 21.64 -14.85 21.25
C GLY A 157 21.83 -13.38 20.91
N ALA A 158 21.42 -12.96 19.70
CA ALA A 158 21.41 -11.56 19.29
C ALA A 158 20.51 -10.71 20.19
N GLU A 159 20.76 -9.40 20.23
CA GLU A 159 19.96 -8.47 21.01
C GLU A 159 18.55 -8.37 20.44
N GLU A 160 17.60 -7.95 21.28
CA GLU A 160 16.19 -7.77 20.88
C GLU A 160 16.05 -6.84 19.65
N ALA A 161 16.92 -5.82 19.58
CA ALA A 161 17.03 -4.90 18.45
C ALA A 161 17.27 -5.62 17.11
N ASP A 162 18.20 -6.59 17.07
CA ASP A 162 18.51 -7.34 15.85
C ASP A 162 17.33 -8.23 15.44
N ILE A 163 16.71 -8.88 16.41
CA ILE A 163 15.61 -9.83 16.18
C ILE A 163 14.36 -9.11 15.67
N ILE A 164 14.00 -7.97 16.27
CA ILE A 164 12.82 -7.21 15.88
C ILE A 164 13.01 -6.51 14.53
N ASN A 165 14.24 -6.12 14.18
CA ASN A 165 14.48 -5.46 12.89
C ASN A 165 14.74 -6.43 11.73
N ALA A 166 14.81 -7.75 12.00
CA ALA A 166 14.91 -8.77 10.98
C ALA A 166 13.80 -8.66 9.93
N PHE A 167 14.15 -8.87 8.66
CA PHE A 167 13.20 -8.86 7.56
C PHE A 167 12.19 -10.01 7.67
N ILE A 168 11.03 -9.87 7.04
CA ILE A 168 9.92 -10.83 7.09
C ILE A 168 9.56 -11.25 5.66
N THR A 169 9.23 -12.53 5.48
CA THR A 169 8.50 -12.99 4.30
C THR A 169 7.04 -12.62 4.38
N LEU A 170 6.61 -11.78 3.46
CA LEU A 170 5.22 -11.35 3.39
C LEU A 170 4.37 -12.44 2.71
N PRO A 171 3.14 -12.71 3.21
CA PRO A 171 2.31 -13.77 2.70
C PRO A 171 1.61 -13.37 1.38
N ASN A 172 1.62 -14.27 0.41
CA ASN A 172 0.78 -14.12 -0.78
C ASN A 172 -0.70 -14.39 -0.48
N PHE A 173 -1.04 -15.09 0.61
CA PHE A 173 -2.43 -15.44 0.92
C PHE A 173 -2.77 -15.13 2.38
N ILE A 174 -3.79 -14.30 2.58
CA ILE A 174 -4.30 -13.92 3.90
C ILE A 174 -5.75 -14.35 3.99
N SER A 175 -6.13 -15.05 5.07
CA SER A 175 -7.50 -15.49 5.29
C SER A 175 -7.84 -15.47 6.77
N ASN A 176 -9.14 -15.36 7.05
CA ASN A 176 -9.69 -15.66 8.37
C ASN A 176 -9.94 -17.16 8.60
N GLY A 177 -9.57 -18.01 7.63
CA GLY A 177 -9.69 -19.46 7.68
C GLY A 177 -11.08 -20.01 7.36
N THR A 178 -12.09 -19.17 7.13
CA THR A 178 -13.48 -19.63 6.96
C THR A 178 -14.20 -19.03 5.76
N THR A 179 -14.21 -17.71 5.62
CA THR A 179 -15.17 -17.01 4.75
C THR A 179 -14.56 -15.86 3.94
N ASN A 180 -13.41 -15.34 4.36
CA ASN A 180 -12.75 -14.21 3.71
C ASN A 180 -11.29 -14.58 3.41
N SER A 181 -10.86 -14.34 2.18
CA SER A 181 -9.45 -14.41 1.81
C SER A 181 -9.06 -13.39 0.76
N VAL A 182 -7.82 -12.94 0.87
CA VAL A 182 -7.14 -12.07 -0.09
C VAL A 182 -5.87 -12.78 -0.56
N TYR A 183 -5.72 -12.91 -1.87
CA TYR A 183 -4.48 -13.31 -2.50
C TYR A 183 -3.79 -12.08 -3.10
N TYR A 184 -2.53 -11.87 -2.73
CA TYR A 184 -1.62 -10.85 -3.25
C TYR A 184 -0.65 -11.52 -4.22
N THR A 185 -0.70 -11.10 -5.48
CA THR A 185 0.21 -11.62 -6.51
C THR A 185 1.67 -11.26 -6.24
N GLU A 186 1.93 -10.11 -5.60
CA GLU A 186 3.24 -9.70 -5.10
C GLU A 186 3.04 -8.83 -3.84
N PRO A 187 3.08 -9.43 -2.62
CA PRO A 187 2.80 -8.69 -1.39
C PRO A 187 3.85 -7.63 -1.06
N ASN A 188 5.08 -7.74 -1.58
CA ASN A 188 6.10 -6.69 -1.46
C ASN A 188 5.73 -5.38 -2.18
N LEU A 189 4.70 -5.42 -3.04
CA LEU A 189 4.18 -4.26 -3.76
C LEU A 189 2.85 -3.74 -3.20
N ASN A 190 2.45 -4.19 -2.01
CA ASN A 190 1.27 -3.70 -1.32
C ASN A 190 1.65 -3.07 0.03
N LEU A 191 1.45 -1.76 0.19
CA LEU A 191 1.83 -1.05 1.42
C LEU A 191 0.93 -1.40 2.61
N GLY A 192 -0.32 -1.78 2.37
CA GLY A 192 -1.25 -2.19 3.42
C GLY A 192 -0.74 -3.42 4.18
N VAL A 193 -0.51 -4.53 3.47
CA VAL A 193 0.01 -5.77 4.09
C VAL A 193 1.40 -5.57 4.71
N GLN A 194 2.25 -4.77 4.07
CA GLN A 194 3.58 -4.44 4.59
C GLN A 194 3.51 -3.72 5.93
N THR A 195 2.70 -2.67 6.02
CA THR A 195 2.59 -1.86 7.23
C THR A 195 1.82 -2.57 8.34
N GLU A 196 0.86 -3.45 8.02
CA GLU A 196 0.21 -4.32 9.02
C GLU A 196 1.24 -5.23 9.71
N ILE A 197 2.00 -6.00 8.93
CA ILE A 197 2.89 -7.02 9.49
C ILE A 197 4.13 -6.40 10.15
N TYR A 198 4.80 -5.47 9.48
CA TYR A 198 5.95 -4.79 10.07
C TYR A 198 5.55 -3.84 11.20
N GLY A 199 4.35 -3.25 11.14
CA GLY A 199 3.81 -2.44 12.24
C GLY A 199 3.63 -3.26 13.50
N LEU A 200 3.07 -4.47 13.39
CA LEU A 200 2.97 -5.41 14.51
C LEU A 200 4.33 -5.85 15.04
N GLN A 201 5.31 -6.07 14.15
CA GLN A 201 6.68 -6.44 14.56
C GLN A 201 7.36 -5.32 15.37
N LEU A 202 7.16 -4.06 15.00
CA LEU A 202 7.86 -2.90 15.58
C LEU A 202 7.11 -2.21 16.74
N ALA A 203 5.83 -2.53 16.96
CA ALA A 203 4.93 -1.79 17.85
C ALA A 203 5.54 -1.49 19.24
N ASP A 204 6.06 -2.51 19.91
CA ASP A 204 6.53 -2.42 21.29
C ASP A 204 8.03 -2.14 21.43
N TYR A 205 8.77 -2.03 20.32
CA TYR A 205 10.23 -1.93 20.35
C TYR A 205 10.73 -0.53 20.69
N ASP A 206 11.43 -0.34 21.81
CA ASP A 206 12.05 0.94 22.14
C ASP A 206 13.24 1.22 21.20
N THR A 207 13.07 2.19 20.32
CA THR A 207 14.09 2.61 19.35
C THR A 207 15.17 3.49 20.00
N GLY A 208 14.98 3.95 21.24
CA GLY A 208 15.83 4.96 21.87
C GLY A 208 15.56 6.40 21.41
N TYR A 209 14.65 6.59 20.45
CA TYR A 209 14.16 7.90 20.01
C TYR A 209 12.72 8.11 20.47
N GLU A 210 12.29 9.36 20.51
CA GLU A 210 10.89 9.66 20.77
C GLU A 210 9.99 9.07 19.67
N LYS A 211 9.11 8.14 20.04
CA LYS A 211 8.09 7.60 19.14
C LYS A 211 6.93 8.58 19.02
N VAL A 212 6.52 8.86 17.79
CA VAL A 212 5.32 9.67 17.50
C VAL A 212 4.05 8.82 17.62
N SER A 213 2.94 9.43 18.01
CA SER A 213 1.66 8.71 18.11
C SER A 213 1.18 8.28 16.73
N GLN A 214 0.64 7.05 16.66
CA GLN A 214 0.06 6.52 15.44
C GLN A 214 -1.22 7.29 15.06
N ALA A 215 -1.49 7.39 13.77
CA ALA A 215 -2.73 7.98 13.28
C ALA A 215 -3.93 7.08 13.61
N PRO A 216 -5.16 7.61 13.55
CA PRO A 216 -6.34 6.76 13.54
C PRO A 216 -6.45 5.91 12.29
N MET A 217 -7.06 4.75 12.46
CA MET A 217 -7.60 4.01 11.33
C MET A 217 -8.76 4.79 10.74
N ILE A 218 -8.87 4.79 9.41
CA ILE A 218 -9.87 5.58 8.70
C ILE A 218 -10.64 4.66 7.77
N VAL A 219 -11.96 4.83 7.72
CA VAL A 219 -12.78 4.31 6.62
C VAL A 219 -13.19 5.46 5.73
N ALA A 220 -13.09 5.29 4.41
CA ALA A 220 -13.51 6.29 3.44
C ALA A 220 -14.36 5.67 2.32
N GLY A 221 -15.46 6.34 1.98
CA GLY A 221 -16.32 6.04 0.84
C GLY A 221 -16.16 7.09 -0.26
N GLN A 222 -16.27 6.68 -1.52
CA GLN A 222 -16.26 7.62 -2.65
C GLN A 222 -17.34 8.70 -2.48
N GLY A 223 -16.96 9.97 -2.68
CA GLY A 223 -17.83 11.12 -2.50
C GLY A 223 -19.00 11.22 -3.50
N GLU A 224 -19.86 12.21 -3.30
CA GLU A 224 -21.10 12.38 -4.08
C GLU A 224 -20.82 12.91 -5.50
N ASP A 225 -20.50 12.01 -6.44
CA ASP A 225 -20.35 12.30 -7.86
C ASP A 225 -21.01 11.20 -8.73
N GLY A 226 -21.64 11.60 -9.84
CA GLY A 226 -22.39 10.68 -10.71
C GLY A 226 -21.54 9.63 -11.43
N ALA A 227 -20.23 9.85 -11.58
CA ALA A 227 -19.29 8.88 -12.11
C ALA A 227 -18.86 7.84 -11.07
N ASN A 228 -18.90 8.20 -9.79
CA ASN A 228 -18.43 7.35 -8.69
C ASN A 228 -19.31 6.10 -8.52
N TYR A 229 -18.65 5.02 -8.15
CA TYR A 229 -19.28 3.79 -7.66
C TYR A 229 -19.53 3.93 -6.16
N THR A 230 -19.82 2.81 -5.48
CA THR A 230 -19.97 2.76 -4.03
C THR A 230 -18.77 2.05 -3.39
N LEU A 231 -17.56 2.44 -3.78
CA LEU A 231 -16.34 1.84 -3.23
C LEU A 231 -16.03 2.41 -1.85
N ILE A 232 -15.56 1.52 -0.99
CA ILE A 232 -15.10 1.81 0.37
C ILE A 232 -13.65 1.34 0.49
N ARG A 233 -12.82 2.16 1.12
CA ARG A 233 -11.46 1.83 1.53
C ARG A 233 -11.32 1.90 3.04
N VAL A 234 -10.58 0.97 3.61
CA VAL A 234 -10.15 0.98 5.01
C VAL A 234 -8.65 1.18 5.05
N PHE A 235 -8.21 2.12 5.88
CA PHE A 235 -6.81 2.49 6.08
C PHE A 235 -6.39 2.17 7.51
N ASN A 236 -5.20 1.61 7.67
CA ASN A 236 -4.64 1.33 8.99
C ASN A 236 -4.06 2.58 9.66
N SER A 237 -3.45 2.42 10.84
CA SER A 237 -2.86 3.53 11.61
C SER A 237 -1.60 4.14 10.97
N SER A 238 -1.03 3.50 9.96
CA SER A 238 -0.02 4.07 9.06
C SER A 238 -0.63 4.71 7.81
N GLN A 239 -1.96 4.78 7.74
CA GLN A 239 -2.74 5.31 6.62
C GLN A 239 -2.55 4.58 5.29
N ALA A 240 -2.10 3.32 5.31
CA ALA A 240 -2.05 2.47 4.12
C ALA A 240 -3.38 1.72 3.94
N CYS A 241 -3.83 1.56 2.68
CA CYS A 241 -5.08 0.87 2.39
C CYS A 241 -4.93 -0.65 2.62
N ILE A 242 -5.74 -1.21 3.53
CA ILE A 242 -5.74 -2.64 3.88
C ILE A 242 -6.94 -3.40 3.32
N SER A 243 -7.99 -2.69 2.91
CA SER A 243 -9.18 -3.28 2.32
C SER A 243 -9.86 -2.30 1.38
N GLN A 244 -10.24 -2.79 0.20
CA GLN A 244 -11.10 -2.11 -0.75
C GLN A 244 -12.23 -3.04 -1.16
N PHE A 245 -13.47 -2.56 -1.09
CA PHE A 245 -14.64 -3.36 -1.47
C PHE A 245 -15.79 -2.50 -1.99
N LEU A 246 -16.66 -3.12 -2.78
CA LEU A 246 -17.84 -2.48 -3.33
C LEU A 246 -19.07 -2.71 -2.44
N ALA A 247 -19.63 -1.63 -1.88
CA ALA A 247 -20.77 -1.74 -0.95
C ALA A 247 -22.08 -2.18 -1.62
N PHE A 248 -22.36 -1.69 -2.83
CA PHE A 248 -23.59 -1.97 -3.59
C PHE A 248 -23.26 -2.47 -5.01
N PRO A 249 -24.14 -3.20 -5.69
CA PRO A 249 -23.91 -3.64 -7.06
C PRO A 249 -23.47 -2.50 -7.99
N ALA A 250 -22.60 -2.77 -8.96
CA ALA A 250 -21.93 -1.76 -9.78
C ALA A 250 -22.86 -0.85 -10.62
N GLU A 251 -24.15 -1.20 -10.74
CA GLU A 251 -25.20 -0.36 -11.31
C GLU A 251 -25.69 0.76 -10.37
N VAL A 252 -25.37 0.71 -9.08
CA VAL A 252 -25.56 1.79 -8.11
C VAL A 252 -24.36 2.73 -8.21
N ARG A 253 -24.64 4.01 -8.46
CA ARG A 253 -23.65 5.07 -8.68
C ARG A 253 -23.93 6.25 -7.76
N GLY A 254 -23.09 7.27 -7.83
CA GLY A 254 -23.28 8.50 -7.07
C GLY A 254 -22.42 8.59 -5.81
N GLY A 255 -21.55 7.63 -5.54
CA GLY A 255 -20.80 7.55 -4.28
C GLY A 255 -21.53 6.81 -3.16
N VAL A 256 -20.84 6.68 -2.02
CA VAL A 256 -21.33 6.01 -0.81
C VAL A 256 -20.95 6.81 0.42
N LEU A 257 -21.91 6.99 1.33
CA LEU A 257 -21.71 7.52 2.67
C LEU A 257 -21.30 6.38 3.60
N VAL A 258 -20.20 6.55 4.34
CA VAL A 258 -19.74 5.61 5.36
C VAL A 258 -19.71 6.25 6.74
N LYS A 259 -20.03 5.45 7.77
CA LYS A 259 -19.86 5.77 9.18
C LYS A 259 -19.41 4.52 9.95
N ALA A 260 -18.61 4.71 10.99
CA ALA A 260 -18.01 3.65 11.77
C ALA A 260 -18.46 3.70 13.24
N GLY A 261 -18.42 2.55 13.91
CA GLY A 261 -18.56 2.47 15.36
C GLY A 261 -18.45 1.05 15.87
N HIS A 262 -18.71 0.86 17.17
CA HIS A 262 -18.40 -0.36 17.88
C HIS A 262 -19.65 -1.17 18.24
N ALA A 263 -19.60 -2.45 17.86
CA ALA A 263 -20.50 -3.48 18.35
C ALA A 263 -20.31 -3.69 19.86
N SER A 264 -21.26 -4.39 20.50
CA SER A 264 -21.12 -4.78 21.91
C SER A 264 -19.94 -5.72 22.18
N SER A 265 -19.42 -6.39 21.15
CA SER A 265 -18.19 -7.20 21.22
C SER A 265 -16.91 -6.37 21.25
N GLY A 266 -17.00 -5.06 20.96
CA GLY A 266 -15.85 -4.19 20.70
C GLY A 266 -15.35 -4.24 19.26
N GLN A 267 -15.96 -5.05 18.38
CA GLN A 267 -15.61 -5.08 16.96
C GLN A 267 -16.04 -3.77 16.28
N ALA A 268 -15.13 -3.16 15.52
CA ALA A 268 -15.44 -2.04 14.65
C ALA A 268 -16.27 -2.48 13.43
N LEU A 269 -17.38 -1.78 13.19
CA LEU A 269 -18.30 -2.01 12.08
C LEU A 269 -18.44 -0.76 11.22
N ILE A 270 -18.65 -0.96 9.92
CA ILE A 270 -18.79 0.09 8.90
C ILE A 270 -20.21 0.05 8.34
N ALA A 271 -21.02 1.08 8.60
CA ALA A 271 -22.30 1.25 7.95
C ALA A 271 -22.17 2.05 6.65
N ALA A 272 -22.90 1.63 5.61
CA ALA A 272 -22.86 2.22 4.30
C ALA A 272 -24.26 2.55 3.76
N ALA A 273 -24.42 3.75 3.19
CA ALA A 273 -25.61 4.20 2.50
C ALA A 273 -25.25 4.81 1.13
N ALA A 274 -25.98 4.45 0.07
CA ALA A 274 -25.74 5.04 -1.25
C ALA A 274 -26.28 6.48 -1.32
N TYR A 275 -25.54 7.39 -1.94
CA TYR A 275 -25.99 8.77 -2.14
C TYR A 275 -27.14 8.90 -3.15
N ASP A 276 -27.21 8.00 -4.13
CA ASP A 276 -28.32 7.90 -5.10
C ASP A 276 -29.14 6.61 -4.88
N ALA A 277 -30.42 6.79 -4.59
CA ALA A 277 -31.39 5.71 -4.39
C ALA A 277 -32.31 5.46 -5.61
N SER A 278 -31.88 5.87 -6.81
CA SER A 278 -32.58 5.63 -8.07
C SER A 278 -32.75 4.13 -8.38
N LYS A 279 -31.83 3.30 -7.89
CA LYS A 279 -31.90 1.83 -7.93
C LYS A 279 -32.52 1.27 -6.66
N ASN A 280 -33.28 0.19 -6.78
CA ASN A 280 -33.88 -0.46 -5.61
C ASN A 280 -32.84 -1.08 -4.67
N ALA A 281 -31.74 -1.61 -5.19
CA ALA A 281 -30.63 -2.13 -4.41
C ALA A 281 -29.96 -1.07 -3.50
N ALA A 282 -30.11 0.21 -3.82
CA ALA A 282 -29.59 1.34 -3.05
C ALA A 282 -30.51 1.78 -1.88
N LYS A 283 -31.71 1.20 -1.78
CA LYS A 283 -32.70 1.52 -0.72
C LYS A 283 -32.53 0.67 0.54
N THR A 284 -31.28 0.34 0.88
CA THR A 284 -30.91 -0.43 2.07
C THR A 284 -29.73 0.22 2.76
N ILE A 285 -29.62 0.02 4.07
CA ILE A 285 -28.36 0.19 4.78
C ILE A 285 -27.64 -1.16 4.82
N LYS A 286 -26.33 -1.15 4.61
CA LYS A 286 -25.46 -2.32 4.70
C LYS A 286 -24.40 -2.08 5.75
N VAL A 287 -24.07 -3.11 6.52
CA VAL A 287 -23.03 -3.04 7.55
C VAL A 287 -21.97 -4.10 7.29
N PHE A 288 -20.71 -3.69 7.32
CA PHE A 288 -19.54 -4.50 7.00
C PHE A 288 -18.56 -4.54 8.18
N ASP A 289 -17.70 -5.55 8.23
CA ASP A 289 -16.47 -5.48 9.03
C ASP A 289 -15.37 -4.70 8.29
N THR A 290 -14.24 -4.47 8.97
CA THR A 290 -13.05 -3.79 8.41
C THR A 290 -12.39 -4.56 7.26
N ALA A 291 -12.64 -5.86 7.13
CA ALA A 291 -12.18 -6.70 6.02
C ALA A 291 -13.18 -6.73 4.85
N GLY A 292 -14.23 -5.90 4.86
CA GLY A 292 -15.22 -5.76 3.78
C GLY A 292 -16.26 -6.89 3.70
N SER A 293 -16.35 -7.76 4.72
CA SER A 293 -17.37 -8.81 4.76
C SER A 293 -18.71 -8.26 5.22
N LEU A 294 -19.79 -8.57 4.50
CA LEU A 294 -21.14 -8.14 4.85
C LEU A 294 -21.62 -8.82 6.15
N ARG A 295 -22.05 -8.03 7.14
CA ARG A 295 -22.53 -8.52 8.45
C ARG A 295 -24.05 -8.63 8.50
N TYR A 296 -24.73 -7.60 8.01
CA TYR A 296 -26.17 -7.58 7.83
C TYR A 296 -26.59 -6.44 6.91
N SER A 297 -27.86 -6.44 6.53
CA SER A 297 -28.46 -5.40 5.69
C SER A 297 -29.96 -5.30 5.95
N PHE A 298 -30.52 -4.09 5.89
CA PHE A 298 -31.93 -3.86 6.16
C PHE A 298 -32.48 -2.64 5.40
N ILE A 299 -33.82 -2.56 5.31
CA ILE A 299 -34.54 -1.40 4.76
C ILE A 299 -35.15 -0.64 5.94
N PRO A 300 -34.84 0.66 6.11
CA PRO A 300 -35.50 1.50 7.11
C PRO A 300 -37.03 1.49 6.98
N GLN A 301 -37.76 1.48 8.10
CA GLN A 301 -39.21 1.20 8.11
C GLN A 301 -40.07 2.41 7.72
N GLY A 302 -39.64 3.61 8.09
CA GLY A 302 -40.41 4.85 8.00
C GLY A 302 -39.63 6.05 7.47
N VAL A 303 -38.40 5.83 6.99
CA VAL A 303 -37.51 6.85 6.41
C VAL A 303 -37.45 6.66 4.90
N GLU A 304 -37.52 7.75 4.14
CA GLU A 304 -37.41 7.71 2.68
C GLU A 304 -35.95 7.81 2.22
N ALA A 305 -35.54 6.95 1.28
CA ALA A 305 -34.24 7.00 0.63
C ALA A 305 -34.16 8.16 -0.40
N PRO A 306 -32.97 8.71 -0.72
CA PRO A 306 -31.64 8.34 -0.20
C PRO A 306 -31.48 8.61 1.28
N PHE A 307 -30.68 7.79 1.95
CA PHE A 307 -30.46 7.90 3.39
C PHE A 307 -29.22 8.73 3.70
N THR A 308 -29.23 9.37 4.87
CA THR A 308 -28.03 9.83 5.56
C THR A 308 -27.97 9.15 6.91
N ILE A 309 -26.77 8.85 7.39
CA ILE A 309 -26.54 8.07 8.60
C ILE A 309 -25.52 8.74 9.50
N GLU A 310 -25.60 8.42 10.79
CA GLU A 310 -24.59 8.73 11.80
C GLU A 310 -24.50 7.59 12.81
N ILE A 311 -23.33 7.34 13.37
CA ILE A 311 -23.12 6.34 14.42
C ILE A 311 -22.63 7.01 15.70
N GLY A 312 -23.08 6.53 16.84
CA GLY A 312 -22.60 7.00 18.13
C GLY A 312 -23.34 6.42 19.33
N LYS A 313 -22.89 6.78 20.52
CA LYS A 313 -23.49 6.42 21.82
C LYS A 313 -24.72 7.25 22.11
N PHE A 314 -25.77 7.06 21.33
CA PHE A 314 -26.99 7.88 21.37
C PHE A 314 -27.94 7.60 22.55
N LEU A 315 -27.70 6.51 23.30
CA LEU A 315 -28.52 6.14 24.46
C LEU A 315 -27.66 6.04 25.73
N PRO A 316 -28.16 6.54 26.89
CA PRO A 316 -27.37 6.60 28.11
C PRO A 316 -27.05 5.23 28.68
N GLY A 317 -25.80 5.07 29.15
CA GLY A 317 -25.33 3.82 29.78
C GLY A 317 -25.18 2.65 28.81
N SER A 318 -25.02 2.91 27.52
CA SER A 318 -24.75 1.89 26.51
C SER A 318 -23.26 1.59 26.39
N ASP A 319 -22.91 0.31 26.32
CA ASP A 319 -21.54 -0.16 26.06
C ASP A 319 -21.23 -0.27 24.56
N LYS A 320 -22.20 0.05 23.69
CA LYS A 320 -22.11 -0.02 22.23
C LYS A 320 -22.68 1.23 21.56
N ASP A 321 -22.39 1.36 20.28
CA ASP A 321 -22.91 2.42 19.43
C ASP A 321 -24.25 2.03 18.77
N TYR A 322 -25.00 3.04 18.33
CA TYR A 322 -26.26 2.87 17.60
C TYR A 322 -26.17 3.57 16.25
N LEU A 323 -26.90 3.04 15.27
CA LEU A 323 -27.00 3.60 13.94
C LEU A 323 -28.24 4.48 13.84
N PHE A 324 -28.02 5.78 13.67
CA PHE A 324 -29.06 6.77 13.38
C PHE A 324 -29.28 6.87 11.87
N VAL A 325 -30.54 6.83 11.42
CA VAL A 325 -30.92 6.88 10.02
C VAL A 325 -31.95 7.98 9.78
N ALA A 326 -31.67 8.82 8.79
CA ALA A 326 -32.55 9.89 8.33
C ALA A 326 -32.65 9.90 6.80
N SER A 327 -33.65 10.61 6.27
CA SER A 327 -33.68 10.90 4.84
C SER A 327 -32.64 11.98 4.55
N LYS A 328 -31.92 11.85 3.43
CA LYS A 328 -31.03 12.89 2.92
C LYS A 328 -31.78 14.20 2.67
N LEU A 329 -33.07 14.12 2.35
CA LEU A 329 -33.97 15.26 2.20
C LEU A 329 -34.95 15.30 3.39
N SER A 330 -34.68 16.18 4.36
CA SER A 330 -35.50 16.33 5.57
C SER A 330 -36.05 17.74 5.72
N GLY A 331 -37.22 17.87 6.34
CA GLY A 331 -37.96 19.13 6.48
C GLY A 331 -39.48 18.94 6.31
N GLY A 332 -40.26 19.95 6.69
CA GLY A 332 -41.73 19.94 6.63
C GLY A 332 -42.42 19.05 7.67
N ASP A 333 -43.76 19.10 7.69
CA ASP A 333 -44.59 18.27 8.56
C ASP A 333 -44.42 16.77 8.20
N GLY A 334 -43.90 15.97 9.13
CA GLY A 334 -43.84 14.50 8.98
C GLY A 334 -42.46 13.88 8.77
N SER A 335 -41.37 14.65 8.88
CA SER A 335 -40.01 14.10 8.89
C SER A 335 -39.83 13.10 10.03
N LYS A 336 -39.28 11.93 9.70
CA LYS A 336 -39.02 10.83 10.62
C LYS A 336 -37.56 10.44 10.62
N TYR A 337 -37.12 10.03 11.79
CA TYR A 337 -35.77 9.59 12.08
C TYR A 337 -35.85 8.27 12.83
N GLU A 338 -34.90 7.38 12.61
CA GLU A 338 -34.94 6.04 13.19
C GLU A 338 -33.58 5.67 13.78
N LEU A 339 -33.62 4.93 14.89
CA LEU A 339 -32.45 4.40 15.57
C LEU A 339 -32.46 2.88 15.47
N TYR A 340 -31.30 2.31 15.15
CA TYR A 340 -31.08 0.89 14.97
C TYR A 340 -29.93 0.40 15.84
N ASP A 341 -30.03 -0.86 16.26
CA ASP A 341 -28.97 -1.57 16.97
C ASP A 341 -27.83 -1.88 15.99
N LEU A 342 -26.60 -1.50 16.34
CA LEU A 342 -25.44 -1.72 15.47
C LEU A 342 -25.00 -3.20 15.41
N ASP A 343 -25.38 -4.04 16.37
CA ASP A 343 -24.98 -5.46 16.37
C ASP A 343 -25.69 -6.25 15.27
N ASP A 344 -26.97 -5.95 15.01
CA ASP A 344 -27.83 -6.78 14.18
C ASP A 344 -28.83 -6.03 13.29
N GLY A 345 -28.79 -4.70 13.28
CA GLY A 345 -29.69 -3.85 12.49
C GLY A 345 -31.15 -3.89 12.96
N SER A 346 -31.42 -4.35 14.18
CA SER A 346 -32.78 -4.35 14.73
C SER A 346 -33.26 -2.93 15.05
N PHE A 347 -34.54 -2.68 14.76
CA PHE A 347 -35.16 -1.37 14.99
C PHE A 347 -35.31 -1.10 16.50
N VAL A 348 -34.82 0.05 16.96
CA VAL A 348 -34.89 0.47 18.36
C VAL A 348 -36.04 1.44 18.59
N LYS A 349 -36.05 2.58 17.88
CA LYS A 349 -37.08 3.63 18.04
C LYS A 349 -37.19 4.53 16.83
N ALA A 350 -38.36 5.16 16.68
CA ALA A 350 -38.59 6.26 15.75
C ALA A 350 -38.74 7.58 16.50
N ILE A 351 -38.23 8.66 15.91
CA ILE A 351 -38.26 10.03 16.43
C ILE A 351 -38.91 10.91 15.36
N ASN A 352 -39.86 11.76 15.76
CA ASN A 352 -40.45 12.75 14.86
C ASN A 352 -39.60 14.02 14.87
N GLY A 353 -39.50 14.70 13.73
CA GLY A 353 -38.88 16.02 13.65
C GLY A 353 -39.69 17.07 14.39
N GLU A 354 -39.07 17.76 15.34
CA GLU A 354 -39.64 18.92 16.06
C GLU A 354 -38.82 20.19 15.82
N PHE A 355 -38.71 20.60 14.55
CA PHE A 355 -38.05 21.84 14.13
C PHE A 355 -39.06 22.86 13.58
N ASP A 356 -38.59 24.07 13.24
CA ASP A 356 -39.46 25.16 12.81
C ASP A 356 -40.26 24.77 11.55
N LYS A 357 -41.59 24.95 11.57
CA LYS A 357 -42.51 24.55 10.48
C LYS A 357 -42.24 25.19 9.12
N GLN A 358 -41.43 26.23 9.09
CA GLN A 358 -41.02 26.95 7.88
C GLN A 358 -39.85 26.28 7.15
N ILE A 359 -39.18 25.30 7.78
CA ILE A 359 -38.13 24.51 7.15
C ILE A 359 -38.78 23.55 6.16
N GLU A 360 -38.60 23.83 4.86
CA GLU A 360 -39.00 22.93 3.78
C GLU A 360 -38.04 21.74 3.65
N ALA A 361 -38.47 20.68 2.95
CA ALA A 361 -37.65 19.50 2.71
C ALA A 361 -36.40 19.86 1.91
N GLN A 362 -35.23 19.58 2.48
CA GLN A 362 -33.94 20.08 2.01
C GLN A 362 -32.79 19.16 2.46
N ARG A 363 -31.56 19.38 1.98
CA ARG A 363 -30.44 18.51 2.33
C ARG A 363 -30.04 18.71 3.79
N ILE A 364 -29.72 17.60 4.48
CA ILE A 364 -29.18 17.65 5.85
C ILE A 364 -27.81 17.00 5.94
N THR A 365 -26.99 17.46 6.88
CA THR A 365 -25.80 16.76 7.37
C THR A 365 -25.96 16.39 8.83
N LEU A 366 -25.28 15.32 9.24
CA LEU A 366 -25.30 14.78 10.60
C LEU A 366 -23.88 14.79 11.18
N SER A 367 -23.79 14.97 12.50
CA SER A 367 -22.55 14.80 13.27
C SER A 367 -22.89 14.40 14.71
N ALA A 368 -22.19 13.42 15.27
CA ALA A 368 -22.31 13.06 16.68
C ALA A 368 -21.45 13.99 17.55
N SER A 369 -22.02 14.49 18.64
CA SER A 369 -21.36 15.40 19.58
C SER A 369 -21.45 14.88 21.00
N SER A 370 -20.33 14.93 21.72
CA SER A 370 -20.24 14.67 23.16
C SER A 370 -19.82 15.94 23.89
N GLU A 371 -20.51 16.29 24.98
CA GLU A 371 -20.02 17.28 25.93
C GLU A 371 -19.46 16.58 27.19
N GLU A 372 -18.54 17.26 27.89
CA GLU A 372 -17.94 16.72 29.11
C GLU A 372 -19.02 16.44 30.17
N GLY A 373 -19.14 15.17 30.57
CA GLY A 373 -20.12 14.71 31.56
C GLY A 373 -21.47 14.25 30.98
N ASP A 374 -21.64 14.25 29.66
CA ASP A 374 -22.80 13.62 29.01
C ASP A 374 -22.67 12.09 29.02
N ASP A 375 -23.73 11.40 29.48
CA ASP A 375 -23.83 9.93 29.46
C ASP A 375 -24.23 9.37 28.07
N ALA A 376 -24.58 10.25 27.12
CA ALA A 376 -24.95 9.93 25.75
C ALA A 376 -24.61 11.08 24.80
N GLN A 377 -24.23 10.76 23.56
CA GLN A 377 -23.99 11.74 22.51
C GLN A 377 -25.30 12.35 21.99
N LYS A 378 -25.26 13.64 21.67
CA LYS A 378 -26.33 14.36 20.96
C LYS A 378 -26.00 14.39 19.48
N LEU A 379 -27.04 14.44 18.64
CA LEU A 379 -26.88 14.54 17.21
C LEU A 379 -27.01 16.00 16.76
N ILE A 380 -26.00 16.51 16.06
CA ILE A 380 -26.05 17.78 15.35
C ILE A 380 -26.69 17.54 13.98
N ILE A 381 -27.75 18.27 13.68
CA ILE A 381 -28.45 18.22 12.40
C ILE A 381 -28.39 19.60 11.76
N THR A 382 -27.69 19.69 10.63
CA THR A 382 -27.57 20.94 9.86
C THR A 382 -28.50 20.88 8.66
N PHE A 383 -29.39 21.85 8.52
CA PHE A 383 -30.23 22.04 7.33
C PHE A 383 -29.51 22.97 6.34
N LYS A 384 -29.05 22.41 5.22
CA LYS A 384 -28.04 23.05 4.34
C LYS A 384 -28.55 24.31 3.64
N GLU A 385 -29.81 24.34 3.20
CA GLU A 385 -30.37 25.47 2.44
C GLU A 385 -30.90 26.58 3.36
N SER A 386 -31.52 26.25 4.50
CA SER A 386 -32.02 27.21 5.48
C SER A 386 -30.96 27.70 6.46
N LYS A 387 -29.79 27.04 6.51
CA LYS A 387 -28.67 27.37 7.40
C LYS A 387 -29.01 27.28 8.89
N GLU A 388 -29.95 26.39 9.22
CA GLU A 388 -30.44 26.17 10.58
C GLU A 388 -29.80 24.92 11.17
N VAL A 389 -29.47 24.98 12.46
CA VAL A 389 -28.79 23.89 13.17
C VAL A 389 -29.59 23.49 14.40
N TYR A 390 -29.77 22.19 14.59
CA TYR A 390 -30.49 21.62 15.72
C TYR A 390 -29.67 20.53 16.39
N TYR A 391 -29.82 20.43 17.71
CA TYR A 391 -29.37 19.29 18.50
C TYR A 391 -30.56 18.38 18.79
N LEU A 392 -30.37 17.08 18.56
CA LEU A 392 -31.33 16.04 18.91
C LEU A 392 -30.73 15.15 20.01
N ASP A 393 -31.41 15.07 21.15
CA ASP A 393 -31.17 14.05 22.16
C ASP A 393 -31.97 12.79 21.83
N CYS A 394 -31.28 11.70 21.50
CA CYS A 394 -31.92 10.45 21.14
C CYS A 394 -32.45 9.66 22.34
N GLY A 395 -32.08 9.99 23.57
CA GLY A 395 -32.62 9.35 24.78
C GLY A 395 -34.06 9.75 25.03
N ASP A 396 -34.32 11.06 25.12
CA ASP A 396 -35.66 11.60 25.38
C ASP A 396 -36.41 12.09 24.13
N SER A 397 -35.73 12.16 22.99
CA SER A 397 -36.25 12.65 21.69
C SER A 397 -36.49 14.16 21.64
N SER A 398 -35.82 14.93 22.49
CA SER A 398 -35.94 16.39 22.52
C SER A 398 -35.08 17.08 21.46
N TRP A 399 -35.59 18.20 20.93
CA TRP A 399 -34.94 19.02 19.92
C TRP A 399 -34.61 20.40 20.49
N THR A 400 -33.37 20.84 20.29
CA THR A 400 -32.91 22.19 20.69
C THR A 400 -32.34 22.91 19.48
N LYS A 401 -32.87 24.09 19.15
CA LYS A 401 -32.34 24.94 18.08
C LYS A 401 -31.04 25.60 18.55
N SER A 402 -29.99 25.55 17.73
CA SER A 402 -28.75 26.28 17.99
C SER A 402 -28.91 27.78 17.72
N GLU A 403 -28.14 28.61 18.42
CA GLU A 403 -28.13 30.07 18.23
C GLU A 403 -27.06 30.54 17.24
N ILE A 404 -26.20 29.63 16.76
CA ILE A 404 -25.13 29.98 15.81
C ILE A 404 -25.72 30.45 14.48
N ARG A 405 -25.00 31.36 13.82
CA ARG A 405 -25.36 31.90 12.51
C ARG A 405 -24.35 31.40 11.50
N LEU A 406 -24.82 30.56 10.59
CA LEU A 406 -23.98 30.03 9.53
C LEU A 406 -23.91 31.03 8.35
N PRO A 407 -22.75 31.19 7.71
CA PRO A 407 -22.65 31.95 6.48
C PRO A 407 -23.38 31.26 5.31
N ASP A 408 -23.68 32.02 4.26
CA ASP A 408 -24.41 31.53 3.07
C ASP A 408 -23.73 30.33 2.38
N ASN A 409 -22.40 30.27 2.45
CA ASN A 409 -21.60 29.21 1.86
C ASN A 409 -21.32 28.03 2.83
N ALA A 410 -21.91 27.98 4.03
CA ALA A 410 -21.73 26.84 4.93
C ALA A 410 -22.35 25.55 4.37
N THR A 411 -21.65 24.43 4.49
CA THR A 411 -22.07 23.12 3.93
C THR A 411 -22.52 22.11 4.99
N GLY A 412 -22.01 22.22 6.21
CA GLY A 412 -22.39 21.38 7.36
C GLY A 412 -21.70 21.83 8.65
N VAL A 413 -22.23 21.42 9.81
CA VAL A 413 -21.65 21.65 11.14
C VAL A 413 -21.30 20.32 11.79
N TYR A 414 -20.10 20.24 12.36
CA TYR A 414 -19.53 19.04 12.97
C TYR A 414 -19.02 19.33 14.37
N ALA A 415 -18.93 18.27 15.17
CA ALA A 415 -18.30 18.32 16.49
C ALA A 415 -16.80 18.65 16.39
N SER A 416 -16.31 19.40 17.36
CA SER A 416 -14.89 19.67 17.55
C SER A 416 -14.29 18.68 18.55
N ALA A 417 -13.00 18.38 18.41
CA ALA A 417 -12.25 17.70 19.46
C ALA A 417 -12.03 18.61 20.69
N PHE A 418 -12.25 19.91 20.54
CA PHE A 418 -12.07 20.90 21.61
C PHE A 418 -13.42 21.22 22.27
N SER A 419 -13.48 21.02 23.59
CA SER A 419 -14.71 21.14 24.37
C SER A 419 -15.41 22.49 24.18
N GLY A 420 -16.71 22.44 23.86
CA GLY A 420 -17.56 23.62 23.65
C GLY A 420 -17.36 24.30 22.30
N GLU A 421 -16.60 23.71 21.38
CA GLU A 421 -16.40 24.22 20.03
C GLU A 421 -17.18 23.40 18.98
N LEU A 422 -17.57 24.06 17.88
CA LEU A 422 -18.11 23.43 16.68
C LEU A 422 -17.37 23.93 15.45
N ILE A 423 -17.30 23.07 14.44
CA ILE A 423 -16.65 23.37 13.16
C ILE A 423 -17.72 23.40 12.08
N ALA A 424 -17.88 24.53 11.39
CA ALA A 424 -18.66 24.59 10.17
C ALA A 424 -17.74 24.60 8.94
N SER A 425 -18.06 23.69 8.02
CA SER A 425 -17.44 23.57 6.71
C SER A 425 -18.01 24.58 5.72
N LEU A 426 -17.22 24.97 4.72
CA LEU A 426 -17.53 26.05 3.78
C LEU A 426 -17.32 25.61 2.32
N ASP A 427 -18.18 26.09 1.43
CA ASP A 427 -18.08 25.95 -0.02
C ASP A 427 -17.29 27.14 -0.60
N GLU A 428 -16.13 26.88 -1.22
CA GLU A 428 -15.20 27.90 -1.70
C GLU A 428 -14.35 27.39 -2.89
N ASP A 429 -14.07 28.24 -3.88
CA ASP A 429 -13.34 27.81 -5.09
C ASP A 429 -11.82 27.64 -4.89
N THR A 430 -11.22 28.41 -3.96
CA THR A 430 -9.75 28.56 -3.87
C THR A 430 -9.20 28.10 -2.53
N PHE A 431 -9.76 28.61 -1.43
CA PHE A 431 -9.27 28.35 -0.08
C PHE A 431 -10.06 27.23 0.55
N SER A 432 -9.49 26.62 1.58
CA SER A 432 -10.18 25.65 2.41
C SER A 432 -10.28 26.22 3.81
N ASN A 433 -11.29 27.06 4.01
CA ASN A 433 -11.58 27.62 5.31
C ASN A 433 -12.64 26.82 6.08
N VAL A 434 -12.57 26.93 7.40
CA VAL A 434 -13.63 26.52 8.33
C VAL A 434 -14.07 27.70 9.20
N ARG A 435 -15.28 27.63 9.75
CA ARG A 435 -15.74 28.52 10.82
C ARG A 435 -15.74 27.78 12.14
N ILE A 436 -15.01 28.30 13.13
CA ILE A 436 -14.99 27.76 14.49
C ILE A 436 -15.96 28.56 15.36
N TYR A 437 -16.93 27.88 15.97
CA TYR A 437 -17.90 28.48 16.89
C TYR A 437 -17.60 28.04 18.32
N GLY A 438 -17.57 29.00 19.24
CA GLY A 438 -17.21 28.76 20.65
C GLY A 438 -15.70 28.62 20.85
N SER A 439 -15.19 29.28 21.90
CA SER A 439 -13.91 29.05 22.62
C SER A 439 -13.73 30.17 23.66
N GLY A 440 -14.67 30.30 24.60
CA GLY A 440 -14.59 31.28 25.70
C GLY A 440 -15.46 32.54 25.58
N ALA A 441 -16.19 32.78 26.68
CA ALA A 441 -16.99 33.94 27.11
C ALA A 441 -18.06 34.46 26.13
N SER A 442 -19.13 33.67 25.93
CA SER A 442 -20.45 34.09 25.45
C SER A 442 -20.49 34.93 24.15
N GLU A 443 -21.00 34.31 23.08
CA GLU A 443 -21.51 34.95 21.85
C GLU A 443 -20.55 35.14 20.65
N ASN A 444 -19.61 34.21 20.35
CA ASN A 444 -19.12 34.12 18.96
C ASN A 444 -20.13 33.40 18.05
N LEU A 445 -21.34 33.95 17.95
CA LEU A 445 -22.42 33.40 17.13
C LEU A 445 -22.13 33.47 15.63
N GLU A 446 -21.12 34.24 15.21
CA GLU A 446 -20.73 34.42 13.81
C GLU A 446 -19.50 33.55 13.41
N GLY A 447 -18.86 32.90 14.39
CA GLY A 447 -17.69 32.03 14.21
C GLY A 447 -16.41 32.76 13.76
N SER A 448 -15.26 32.21 14.10
CA SER A 448 -13.95 32.67 13.62
C SER A 448 -13.57 31.92 12.34
N LEU A 449 -13.15 32.65 11.30
CA LEU A 449 -12.68 32.03 10.05
C LEU A 449 -11.23 31.55 10.21
N LEU A 450 -10.95 30.35 9.75
CA LEU A 450 -9.64 29.72 9.84
C LEU A 450 -9.29 28.99 8.53
N ASN A 451 -8.12 29.26 7.96
CA ASN A 451 -7.65 28.59 6.75
C ASN A 451 -6.85 27.34 7.11
N VAL A 452 -7.46 26.17 6.95
CA VAL A 452 -6.81 24.87 7.22
C VAL A 452 -6.04 24.34 6.00
N GLY A 453 -6.26 24.92 4.82
CA GLY A 453 -5.58 24.60 3.56
C GLY A 453 -4.38 25.48 3.22
N TYR A 454 -3.93 26.35 4.15
CA TYR A 454 -2.91 27.36 3.83
C TYR A 454 -1.62 26.73 3.30
N LYS A 455 -1.16 25.63 3.91
CA LYS A 455 0.03 24.89 3.46
C LYS A 455 -0.12 24.39 2.02
N GLU A 456 -1.27 23.84 1.69
CA GLU A 456 -1.57 23.26 0.39
C GLU A 456 -1.66 24.34 -0.70
N ASN A 457 -1.96 25.60 -0.31
CA ASN A 457 -1.92 26.75 -1.20
C ASN A 457 -0.50 27.21 -1.58
N ARG A 458 0.56 26.63 -1.01
CA ARG A 458 1.93 27.11 -1.20
C ARG A 458 2.68 26.31 -2.25
N PHE A 459 3.62 27.01 -2.86
CA PHE A 459 4.65 26.51 -3.75
C PHE A 459 6.02 26.86 -3.16
N TYR A 460 6.94 25.93 -3.25
CA TYR A 460 8.26 26.04 -2.69
C TYR A 460 9.34 25.88 -3.76
N SER A 461 10.43 26.65 -3.67
CA SER A 461 11.57 26.50 -4.58
C SER A 461 12.89 26.80 -3.89
N THR A 462 13.95 26.14 -4.30
CA THR A 462 15.31 26.45 -3.82
C THR A 462 15.86 27.78 -4.35
N TYR A 463 15.20 28.39 -5.34
CA TYR A 463 15.57 29.68 -5.94
C TYR A 463 14.67 30.83 -5.47
N ALA A 464 13.62 30.55 -4.69
CA ALA A 464 12.74 31.58 -4.15
C ALA A 464 13.40 32.33 -2.98
N GLU A 465 12.99 33.58 -2.75
CA GLU A 465 13.28 34.32 -1.52
C GLU A 465 12.30 33.96 -0.39
N ASP A 466 12.71 34.13 0.87
CA ASP A 466 11.85 33.93 2.05
C ASP A 466 10.60 34.83 1.99
N ASN A 467 9.42 34.21 2.07
CA ASN A 467 8.12 34.86 1.95
C ASN A 467 7.07 34.14 2.83
N PRO A 468 7.17 34.25 4.16
CA PRO A 468 6.31 33.50 5.09
C PRO A 468 4.82 33.89 5.00
N GLU A 469 4.53 35.11 4.54
CA GLU A 469 3.18 35.68 4.40
C GLU A 469 2.59 35.46 2.98
N GLY A 470 3.32 34.78 2.10
CA GLY A 470 2.93 34.55 0.71
C GLY A 470 2.86 33.07 0.32
N TYR A 471 2.49 32.85 -0.93
CA TYR A 471 2.21 31.52 -1.48
C TYR A 471 3.40 30.92 -2.24
N VAL A 472 4.46 31.68 -2.46
CA VAL A 472 5.69 31.21 -3.11
C VAL A 472 6.87 31.53 -2.20
N ASP A 473 7.46 30.50 -1.61
CA ASP A 473 8.46 30.62 -0.53
C ASP A 473 9.69 29.74 -0.80
N TYR A 474 10.77 30.02 -0.09
CA TYR A 474 11.96 29.20 -0.07
C TYR A 474 11.73 27.90 0.71
N ALA A 475 12.27 26.81 0.20
CA ALA A 475 12.48 25.59 0.98
C ALA A 475 13.85 24.99 0.66
N ALA A 476 14.51 24.47 1.70
CA ALA A 476 15.77 23.78 1.54
C ALA A 476 15.54 22.35 1.02
N PHE A 477 16.40 21.92 0.12
CA PHE A 477 16.46 20.53 -0.35
C PHE A 477 17.61 19.80 0.35
N ASN A 478 17.27 18.84 1.21
CA ASN A 478 18.23 18.11 2.02
C ASN A 478 18.47 16.72 1.41
N HIS A 479 19.45 16.64 0.50
CA HIS A 479 19.88 15.40 -0.13
C HIS A 479 20.86 14.64 0.76
N ILE A 480 20.46 13.49 1.32
CA ILE A 480 21.21 12.79 2.37
C ILE A 480 21.43 11.32 1.99
N ARG A 481 22.71 10.93 1.90
CA ARG A 481 23.13 9.53 1.72
C ARG A 481 23.18 8.82 3.06
N THR A 482 22.08 8.20 3.46
CA THR A 482 21.96 7.52 4.76
C THR A 482 22.86 6.29 4.84
N ASP A 483 23.01 5.61 3.70
CA ASP A 483 23.86 4.44 3.49
C ASP A 483 25.36 4.72 3.60
N LEU A 484 25.80 5.99 3.63
CA LEU A 484 27.22 6.34 3.70
C LEU A 484 27.68 6.83 5.08
N SER A 485 26.76 7.00 6.02
CA SER A 485 27.00 7.68 7.29
C SER A 485 26.59 6.81 8.48
N ASN A 486 27.17 5.61 8.55
CA ASN A 486 26.96 4.64 9.64
C ASN A 486 28.28 3.95 10.04
N GLY A 487 28.26 3.19 11.13
CA GLY A 487 29.42 2.50 11.70
C GLY A 487 30.02 1.46 10.76
N VAL A 488 29.19 0.63 10.13
CA VAL A 488 29.62 -0.40 9.17
C VAL A 488 30.41 0.22 8.02
N ILE A 489 29.89 1.29 7.43
CA ILE A 489 30.53 1.94 6.28
C ILE A 489 31.82 2.67 6.68
N SER A 490 31.87 3.20 7.91
CA SER A 490 33.12 3.73 8.45
C SER A 490 34.20 2.65 8.56
N GLU A 491 33.83 1.43 8.94
CA GLU A 491 34.75 0.30 9.02
C GLU A 491 35.17 -0.21 7.64
N LEU A 492 34.22 -0.40 6.73
CA LEU A 492 34.49 -0.81 5.34
C LEU A 492 35.41 0.17 4.61
N ASN A 493 35.31 1.48 4.87
CA ASN A 493 36.23 2.49 4.32
C ASN A 493 37.67 2.36 4.86
N GLY A 494 37.86 1.74 6.02
CA GLY A 494 39.17 1.51 6.63
C GLY A 494 39.93 0.30 6.08
N LEU A 495 39.23 -0.59 5.36
CA LEU A 495 39.76 -1.83 4.80
C LEU A 495 40.27 -1.64 3.37
N ALA A 496 41.32 -2.38 3.00
CA ALA A 496 41.80 -2.41 1.62
C ALA A 496 40.90 -3.32 0.75
N THR A 497 40.79 -2.99 -0.53
CA THR A 497 39.96 -3.75 -1.51
C THR A 497 40.39 -5.22 -1.64
N GLU A 498 41.65 -5.55 -1.33
CA GLU A 498 42.15 -6.94 -1.38
C GLU A 498 41.82 -7.76 -0.13
N GLU A 499 41.32 -7.14 0.96
CA GLU A 499 41.04 -7.78 2.25
C GLU A 499 39.60 -8.34 2.32
N THR A 500 39.20 -9.15 1.32
CA THR A 500 37.82 -9.64 1.17
C THR A 500 37.30 -10.45 2.36
N GLU A 501 38.14 -11.22 3.04
CA GLU A 501 37.75 -11.97 4.24
C GLU A 501 37.37 -11.05 5.40
N ALA A 502 38.15 -9.98 5.64
CA ALA A 502 37.86 -9.00 6.70
C ALA A 502 36.61 -8.15 6.37
N LEU A 503 36.38 -7.88 5.09
CA LEU A 503 35.16 -7.20 4.62
C LEU A 503 33.91 -8.04 4.91
N LEU A 504 33.95 -9.34 4.62
CA LEU A 504 32.84 -10.26 4.91
C LEU A 504 32.63 -10.42 6.42
N GLU A 505 33.71 -10.55 7.20
CA GLU A 505 33.64 -10.62 8.67
C GLU A 505 33.01 -9.36 9.28
N CYS A 506 33.28 -8.18 8.71
CA CYS A 506 32.67 -6.91 9.14
C CYS A 506 31.14 -6.93 8.91
N LEU A 507 30.69 -7.34 7.72
CA LEU A 507 29.26 -7.42 7.39
C LEU A 507 28.53 -8.47 8.24
N GLU A 508 29.13 -9.64 8.43
CA GLU A 508 28.54 -10.76 9.16
C GLU A 508 28.34 -10.45 10.66
N ASN A 509 29.29 -9.73 11.26
CA ASN A 509 29.27 -9.38 12.67
C ASN A 509 28.52 -8.08 12.98
N ALA A 510 28.16 -7.29 11.97
CA ALA A 510 27.46 -6.04 12.16
C ALA A 510 26.08 -6.25 12.81
N VAL A 511 25.84 -5.58 13.94
CA VAL A 511 24.53 -5.56 14.60
C VAL A 511 23.73 -4.35 14.13
N TYR A 512 22.42 -4.33 14.37
CA TYR A 512 21.51 -3.25 13.96
C TYR A 512 22.04 -1.85 14.35
N ALA A 513 22.61 -1.71 15.55
CA ALA A 513 23.19 -0.46 16.02
C ALA A 513 24.38 0.04 15.19
N ASP A 514 25.15 -0.84 14.55
CA ASP A 514 26.28 -0.45 13.70
C ASP A 514 25.81 0.21 12.40
N TRP A 515 24.58 -0.08 11.97
CA TRP A 515 23.95 0.49 10.78
C TRP A 515 23.25 1.84 11.05
N GLU A 516 23.24 2.32 12.31
CA GLU A 516 22.54 3.54 12.70
C GLU A 516 23.07 4.77 11.95
N TYR A 517 22.15 5.51 11.34
CA TYR A 517 22.39 6.90 10.93
C TYR A 517 22.03 7.85 12.08
N VAL A 518 22.93 8.76 12.45
CA VAL A 518 22.67 9.74 13.53
C VAL A 518 22.37 11.13 12.94
N LEU A 519 21.17 11.64 13.22
CA LEU A 519 20.75 12.98 12.80
C LEU A 519 21.51 14.05 13.58
N SER A 520 22.29 14.88 12.88
CA SER A 520 23.13 15.88 13.52
C SER A 520 22.32 17.05 14.10
N GLU A 521 22.84 17.70 15.14
CA GLU A 521 22.22 18.91 15.71
C GLU A 521 22.04 20.04 14.69
N ALA A 522 22.91 20.12 13.67
CA ALA A 522 22.75 21.06 12.57
C ALA A 522 21.55 20.72 11.68
N GLN A 523 21.33 19.43 11.41
CA GLN A 523 20.16 18.95 10.68
C GLN A 523 18.86 19.20 11.45
N LYS A 524 18.84 18.91 12.76
CA LYS A 524 17.70 19.24 13.63
C LYS A 524 17.43 20.75 13.66
N THR A 525 18.47 21.57 13.81
CA THR A 525 18.33 23.04 13.77
C THR A 525 17.82 23.52 12.41
N SER A 526 18.28 22.91 11.31
CA SER A 526 17.79 23.18 9.96
C SER A 526 16.30 22.86 9.82
N TYR A 527 15.84 21.75 10.38
CA TYR A 527 14.42 21.38 10.39
C TYR A 527 13.56 22.52 10.98
N HIS A 528 13.91 23.01 12.17
CA HIS A 528 13.12 24.01 12.91
C HIS A 528 13.30 25.47 12.43
N SER A 529 14.23 25.74 11.51
CA SER A 529 14.52 27.12 11.08
C SER A 529 13.97 27.50 9.70
N GLN A 530 13.56 26.53 8.88
CA GLN A 530 13.13 26.76 7.50
C GLN A 530 12.16 25.67 7.02
N TYR A 531 11.56 25.85 5.86
CA TYR A 531 10.83 24.77 5.19
C TYR A 531 11.81 23.79 4.56
N ASN A 532 11.53 22.50 4.65
CA ASN A 532 12.46 21.47 4.22
C ASN A 532 11.77 20.39 3.39
N VAL A 533 12.42 20.02 2.29
CA VAL A 533 12.27 18.72 1.65
C VAL A 533 13.43 17.86 2.10
N TRP A 534 13.14 16.67 2.60
CA TRP A 534 14.15 15.70 3.04
C TRP A 534 14.21 14.54 2.07
N GLU A 535 15.38 14.27 1.50
CA GLU A 535 15.61 13.13 0.64
C GLU A 535 16.67 12.20 1.26
N PRO A 536 16.28 11.38 2.24
CA PRO A 536 17.15 10.30 2.69
C PRO A 536 17.15 9.18 1.66
N CYS A 537 18.33 8.81 1.16
CA CYS A 537 18.43 7.87 0.06
C CYS A 537 19.73 7.07 0.08
N PHE A 538 19.73 6.02 -0.75
CA PHE A 538 20.85 5.13 -1.01
C PHE A 538 21.71 5.60 -2.20
N THR A 539 23.01 5.31 -2.20
CA THR A 539 23.91 5.66 -3.30
C THR A 539 23.85 4.68 -4.47
N HIS A 540 23.53 5.18 -5.67
CA HIS A 540 23.71 4.43 -6.92
C HIS A 540 25.14 4.58 -7.50
N ARG A 541 26.04 5.33 -6.84
CA ARG A 541 27.38 5.68 -7.37
C ARG A 541 28.50 4.86 -6.71
N TRP A 542 28.58 3.56 -7.01
CA TRP A 542 29.46 2.65 -6.27
C TRP A 542 30.95 2.79 -6.61
N ASN A 543 31.29 3.31 -7.78
CA ASN A 543 32.68 3.51 -8.19
C ASN A 543 33.34 4.80 -7.67
N ALA A 544 32.57 5.68 -7.01
CA ALA A 544 33.08 6.96 -6.49
C ALA A 544 33.47 6.91 -5.00
N ILE A 545 33.13 5.84 -4.29
CA ILE A 545 33.21 5.72 -2.83
C ILE A 545 33.99 4.45 -2.46
N GLN A 546 34.99 4.56 -1.58
CA GLN A 546 35.91 3.46 -1.27
C GLN A 546 35.20 2.24 -0.66
N ALA A 547 34.29 2.42 0.30
CA ALA A 547 33.50 1.31 0.86
C ALA A 547 32.71 0.56 -0.23
N MET A 548 32.08 1.28 -1.16
CA MET A 548 31.34 0.65 -2.26
C MET A 548 32.27 -0.06 -3.24
N LEU A 549 33.44 0.49 -3.54
CA LEU A 549 34.48 -0.19 -4.32
C LEU A 549 34.96 -1.49 -3.65
N ASN A 550 35.04 -1.51 -2.33
CA ASN A 550 35.38 -2.72 -1.58
C ASN A 550 34.30 -3.80 -1.73
N LEU A 551 33.02 -3.43 -1.67
CA LEU A 551 31.90 -4.35 -1.93
C LEU A 551 31.92 -4.88 -3.38
N VAL A 552 32.20 -4.02 -4.36
CA VAL A 552 32.31 -4.41 -5.77
C VAL A 552 33.39 -5.48 -6.00
N ALA A 553 34.45 -5.47 -5.20
CA ALA A 553 35.57 -6.41 -5.34
C ALA A 553 35.30 -7.79 -4.73
N VAL A 554 34.23 -7.95 -3.95
CA VAL A 554 33.85 -9.24 -3.39
C VAL A 554 33.30 -10.14 -4.50
N VAL A 555 33.91 -11.31 -4.63
CA VAL A 555 33.53 -12.33 -5.61
C VAL A 555 32.93 -13.51 -4.87
N ASP A 556 31.73 -13.90 -5.29
CA ASP A 556 31.08 -15.11 -4.82
C ASP A 556 31.89 -16.33 -5.28
N THR A 557 32.30 -17.17 -4.34
CA THR A 557 33.25 -18.26 -4.63
C THR A 557 32.62 -19.44 -5.38
N GLU A 558 31.29 -19.58 -5.33
CA GLU A 558 30.55 -20.64 -6.00
C GLU A 558 30.30 -20.31 -7.47
N THR A 559 29.86 -19.09 -7.74
CA THR A 559 29.47 -18.60 -9.07
C THR A 559 30.62 -17.94 -9.82
N GLY A 560 31.61 -17.40 -9.10
CA GLY A 560 32.73 -16.63 -9.66
C GLY A 560 32.36 -15.21 -10.14
N TYR A 561 31.15 -14.74 -9.83
CA TYR A 561 30.66 -13.40 -10.17
C TYR A 561 30.78 -12.43 -8.98
N PRO A 562 30.71 -11.10 -9.21
CA PRO A 562 30.62 -10.14 -8.12
C PRO A 562 29.43 -10.46 -7.22
N ALA A 563 29.62 -10.44 -5.90
CA ALA A 563 28.58 -10.77 -4.92
C ALA A 563 27.55 -9.65 -4.71
N TYR A 564 27.95 -8.40 -4.97
CA TYR A 564 27.15 -7.21 -4.64
C TYR A 564 26.92 -6.27 -5.83
N ALA A 565 27.68 -6.41 -6.93
CA ALA A 565 27.58 -5.52 -8.09
C ALA A 565 26.68 -6.11 -9.17
N SER A 566 25.96 -5.25 -9.89
CA SER A 566 25.17 -5.68 -11.06
C SER A 566 26.07 -6.21 -12.17
N ILE A 567 25.58 -7.16 -12.96
CA ILE A 567 26.30 -7.68 -14.14
C ILE A 567 25.41 -7.66 -15.38
N GLY A 568 26.05 -7.46 -16.54
CA GLY A 568 25.37 -7.45 -17.83
C GLY A 568 25.05 -8.85 -18.33
N ARG A 569 24.26 -8.93 -19.41
CA ARG A 569 23.85 -10.19 -20.06
C ARG A 569 25.01 -11.06 -20.57
N ASP A 570 26.16 -10.46 -20.80
CA ASP A 570 27.42 -11.13 -21.16
C ASP A 570 28.23 -11.59 -19.94
N ASN A 571 27.64 -11.46 -18.75
CA ASN A 571 28.23 -11.72 -17.44
C ASN A 571 29.44 -10.84 -17.12
N ALA A 572 29.59 -9.70 -17.81
CA ALA A 572 30.60 -8.71 -17.49
C ALA A 572 30.03 -7.63 -16.58
N GLY A 573 30.82 -7.21 -15.60
CA GLY A 573 30.62 -5.92 -14.93
C GLY A 573 31.06 -4.78 -15.86
N GLY A 574 30.50 -3.59 -15.68
CA GLY A 574 30.84 -2.44 -16.50
C GLY A 574 30.29 -1.14 -15.93
N VAL A 575 30.91 -0.03 -16.34
CA VAL A 575 30.39 1.30 -16.05
C VAL A 575 29.51 1.77 -17.19
N TYR A 576 28.32 2.27 -16.89
CA TYR A 576 27.55 3.05 -17.86
C TYR A 576 27.98 4.52 -17.80
N GLN A 577 27.77 5.25 -18.90
CA GLN A 577 28.08 6.68 -18.98
C GLN A 577 26.79 7.49 -18.97
N GLU A 578 26.77 8.53 -18.14
CA GLU A 578 25.71 9.51 -18.12
C GLU A 578 26.33 10.90 -17.89
N LEU A 579 26.03 11.84 -18.80
CA LEU A 579 26.76 13.12 -18.91
C LEU A 579 28.28 12.90 -19.01
N ASP A 580 29.04 13.61 -18.16
CA ASP A 580 30.48 13.50 -18.01
C ASP A 580 30.88 12.52 -16.88
N SER A 581 29.93 11.72 -16.37
CA SER A 581 30.14 10.79 -15.26
C SER A 581 30.03 9.33 -15.71
N SER A 582 30.83 8.48 -15.05
CA SER A 582 30.75 7.03 -15.20
C SER A 582 30.20 6.43 -13.92
N PHE A 583 29.23 5.52 -14.03
CA PHE A 583 28.56 4.93 -12.88
C PHE A 583 28.68 3.41 -12.88
N LEU A 584 28.91 2.86 -11.69
CA LEU A 584 28.76 1.44 -11.39
C LEU A 584 27.68 1.31 -10.33
N ILE A 585 26.77 0.36 -10.48
CA ILE A 585 25.64 0.16 -9.58
C ILE A 585 25.73 -1.21 -8.87
N GLY A 586 25.29 -1.22 -7.62
CA GLY A 586 25.01 -2.46 -6.90
C GLY A 586 23.85 -3.23 -7.51
N THR A 587 23.80 -4.54 -7.31
CA THR A 587 22.63 -5.34 -7.69
C THR A 587 21.44 -4.98 -6.82
N TYR A 588 20.25 -4.89 -7.42
CA TYR A 588 18.98 -4.72 -6.69
C TYR A 588 18.36 -6.05 -6.30
N ALA A 589 19.06 -7.16 -6.57
CA ALA A 589 18.59 -8.52 -6.34
C ALA A 589 18.04 -8.72 -4.92
N ASP A 590 17.04 -9.59 -4.85
CA ASP A 590 16.50 -10.07 -3.60
C ASP A 590 17.34 -11.20 -3.02
N GLY A 591 17.15 -11.47 -1.72
CA GLY A 591 17.90 -12.52 -1.03
C GLY A 591 19.36 -12.19 -0.69
N ILE A 592 19.82 -10.95 -0.91
CA ILE A 592 21.13 -10.47 -0.44
C ILE A 592 20.91 -9.59 0.79
N LEU A 593 20.96 -10.20 1.98
CA LEU A 593 20.62 -9.54 3.23
C LEU A 593 21.49 -8.33 3.54
N ASP A 594 22.79 -8.38 3.25
CA ASP A 594 23.70 -7.26 3.53
C ASP A 594 23.31 -6.01 2.74
N LEU A 595 22.86 -6.16 1.50
CA LEU A 595 22.36 -5.03 0.71
C LEU A 595 20.99 -4.55 1.17
N ALA A 596 20.14 -5.44 1.70
CA ALA A 596 18.89 -5.04 2.33
C ALA A 596 19.15 -4.22 3.62
N LYS A 597 20.06 -4.69 4.48
CA LYS A 597 20.52 -4.00 5.70
C LYS A 597 21.10 -2.62 5.36
N LEU A 598 22.01 -2.57 4.38
CA LEU A 598 22.64 -1.32 3.91
C LEU A 598 21.64 -0.27 3.43
N ARG A 599 20.56 -0.68 2.75
CA ARG A 599 19.52 0.23 2.24
C ARG A 599 18.54 0.66 3.31
N ILE A 600 18.07 -0.30 4.12
CA ILE A 600 16.87 -0.11 4.95
C ILE A 600 17.21 0.31 6.37
N TYR A 601 18.24 -0.26 7.01
CA TYR A 601 18.52 0.05 8.41
C TYR A 601 18.92 1.52 8.66
N PRO A 602 19.90 2.11 7.94
CA PRO A 602 20.22 3.52 8.14
C PRO A 602 19.08 4.46 7.71
N LEU A 603 18.29 4.07 6.70
CA LEU A 603 17.10 4.81 6.29
C LEU A 603 16.05 4.82 7.41
N ARG A 604 15.73 3.64 7.97
CA ARG A 604 14.79 3.46 9.08
C ARG A 604 15.18 4.32 10.28
N THR A 605 16.42 4.26 10.74
CA THR A 605 16.88 5.04 11.91
C THR A 605 16.81 6.54 11.65
N MET A 606 17.18 6.98 10.44
CA MET A 606 17.10 8.39 10.06
C MET A 606 15.65 8.89 10.04
N LEU A 607 14.74 8.11 9.45
CA LEU A 607 13.31 8.44 9.37
C LEU A 607 12.67 8.47 10.76
N GLN A 608 13.00 7.53 11.66
CA GLN A 608 12.53 7.52 13.04
C GLN A 608 12.98 8.78 13.82
N GLN A 609 14.24 9.20 13.64
CA GLN A 609 14.74 10.44 14.25
C GLN A 609 14.10 11.69 13.63
N LEU A 610 13.92 11.71 12.30
CA LEU A 610 13.25 12.82 11.62
C LEU A 610 11.78 12.93 12.03
N ALA A 611 11.11 11.81 12.26
CA ALA A 611 9.73 11.78 12.73
C ALA A 611 9.58 12.45 14.11
N ALA A 612 10.56 12.31 15.00
CA ALA A 612 10.57 13.03 16.28
C ALA A 612 10.65 14.55 16.10
N GLU A 613 11.43 15.05 15.14
CA GLU A 613 11.47 16.48 14.81
C GLU A 613 10.18 16.97 14.10
N PHE A 614 9.49 16.06 13.42
CA PHE A 614 8.23 16.32 12.72
C PHE A 614 7.03 16.38 13.67
N ARG A 615 6.84 15.37 14.52
CA ARG A 615 5.62 15.17 15.35
C ARG A 615 5.88 14.78 16.80
N GLY A 616 7.13 14.74 17.25
CA GLY A 616 7.46 14.53 18.66
C GLY A 616 7.01 15.71 19.54
N SER A 617 7.45 15.72 20.79
CA SER A 617 7.05 16.70 21.81
C SER A 617 7.35 18.16 21.43
N ASN A 618 8.35 18.37 20.57
CA ASN A 618 8.70 19.68 20.00
C ASN A 618 8.51 19.73 18.48
N GLY A 619 7.67 18.85 17.93
CA GLY A 619 7.50 18.70 16.49
C GLY A 619 6.89 19.92 15.81
N GLU A 620 7.43 20.28 14.64
CA GLU A 620 6.87 21.33 13.77
C GLU A 620 6.43 20.75 12.41
N PRO A 621 5.21 20.16 12.29
CA PRO A 621 4.73 19.57 11.04
C PRO A 621 4.74 20.54 9.86
N GLU A 622 4.43 21.82 10.11
CA GLU A 622 4.37 22.85 9.07
C GLU A 622 5.71 23.08 8.33
N ARG A 623 6.84 22.74 8.95
CA ARG A 623 8.18 22.87 8.34
C ARG A 623 8.49 21.79 7.31
N LEU A 624 7.81 20.65 7.37
CA LEU A 624 8.00 19.56 6.42
C LEU A 624 7.21 19.83 5.14
N VAL A 625 7.90 20.08 4.02
CA VAL A 625 7.25 20.15 2.70
C VAL A 625 7.01 18.74 2.16
N ASP A 626 8.04 17.89 2.28
CA ASP A 626 8.00 16.51 1.80
C ASP A 626 9.16 15.65 2.33
N VAL A 627 8.98 14.33 2.31
CA VAL A 627 10.02 13.32 2.51
C VAL A 627 10.07 12.41 1.29
N SER A 628 11.23 12.33 0.63
CA SER A 628 11.48 11.41 -0.48
C SER A 628 12.48 10.34 -0.03
N PRO A 629 12.04 9.18 0.49
CA PRO A 629 12.96 8.13 0.92
C PRO A 629 13.60 7.36 -0.27
N VAL A 630 13.36 7.84 -1.49
CA VAL A 630 13.74 7.20 -2.76
C VAL A 630 14.38 8.24 -3.67
N HIS A 631 15.59 7.96 -4.13
CA HIS A 631 16.32 8.76 -5.11
C HIS A 631 16.74 7.89 -6.29
N GLU A 632 16.16 8.13 -7.46
CA GLU A 632 16.52 7.57 -8.75
C GLU A 632 16.80 6.06 -8.70
N GLN A 633 15.95 5.31 -7.99
CA GLN A 633 16.10 3.86 -7.96
C GLN A 633 15.86 3.30 -9.35
N GLU A 634 16.92 2.76 -9.96
CA GLU A 634 16.91 2.30 -11.33
C GLU A 634 17.86 1.12 -11.52
N ILE A 635 17.61 0.34 -12.57
CA ILE A 635 18.58 -0.62 -13.08
C ILE A 635 19.05 -0.13 -14.44
N ASN A 636 20.33 0.24 -14.51
CA ASN A 636 21.01 0.64 -15.74
C ASN A 636 22.36 -0.06 -15.83
N VAL A 637 22.40 -1.14 -16.61
CA VAL A 637 23.60 -1.97 -16.79
C VAL A 637 24.03 -1.88 -18.26
N ALA A 638 25.31 -1.63 -18.49
CA ALA A 638 25.83 -1.41 -19.84
C ALA A 638 25.52 -2.62 -20.75
N GLY A 639 24.84 -2.36 -21.87
CA GLY A 639 24.51 -3.38 -22.88
C GLY A 639 23.39 -4.35 -22.51
N SER A 640 22.66 -4.11 -21.41
CA SER A 640 21.49 -4.90 -21.01
C SER A 640 20.38 -4.06 -20.36
N ILE A 641 19.15 -4.33 -20.78
CA ILE A 641 17.91 -4.17 -20.02
C ILE A 641 17.95 -5.20 -18.88
N GLY A 642 18.12 -4.68 -17.66
CA GLY A 642 18.15 -5.43 -16.43
C GLY A 642 19.52 -5.92 -15.98
N ASP A 643 19.53 -6.45 -14.76
CA ASP A 643 20.69 -6.95 -14.03
C ASP A 643 20.69 -8.48 -14.05
N TYR A 644 21.77 -9.08 -14.54
CA TYR A 644 21.91 -10.52 -14.71
C TYR A 644 22.63 -11.21 -13.54
N HIS A 645 22.73 -10.52 -12.40
CA HIS A 645 23.25 -11.10 -11.16
C HIS A 645 22.59 -12.47 -10.85
N PRO A 646 23.33 -13.48 -10.35
CA PRO A 646 22.76 -14.81 -10.08
C PRO A 646 21.45 -14.78 -9.29
N ASN A 647 21.36 -13.96 -8.23
CA ASN A 647 20.13 -13.82 -7.45
C ASN A 647 18.96 -13.16 -8.23
N MET A 648 19.22 -12.32 -9.24
CA MET A 648 18.17 -11.84 -10.14
C MET A 648 17.65 -12.98 -11.02
N ILE A 649 18.52 -13.87 -11.50
CA ILE A 649 18.12 -15.04 -12.29
C ILE A 649 17.32 -16.02 -11.43
N GLU A 650 17.74 -16.25 -10.19
CA GLU A 650 16.99 -17.08 -9.24
C GLU A 650 15.61 -16.49 -8.94
N GLY A 651 15.53 -15.18 -8.68
CA GLY A 651 14.24 -14.53 -8.46
C GLY A 651 13.36 -14.54 -9.71
N PHE A 652 13.93 -14.39 -10.92
CA PHE A 652 13.18 -14.53 -12.18
C PHE A 652 12.62 -15.94 -12.38
N ARG A 653 13.39 -16.96 -11.99
CA ARG A 653 12.91 -18.36 -11.96
C ARG A 653 11.73 -18.52 -11.02
N LYS A 654 11.83 -18.04 -9.78
CA LYS A 654 10.74 -18.08 -8.79
C LYS A 654 9.50 -17.36 -9.31
N TYR A 655 9.68 -16.18 -9.93
CA TYR A 655 8.62 -15.41 -10.58
C TYR A 655 7.89 -16.22 -11.67
N LEU A 656 8.62 -16.87 -12.59
CA LEU A 656 8.01 -17.70 -13.63
C LEU A 656 7.31 -18.94 -13.06
N LEU A 657 7.89 -19.59 -12.05
CA LEU A 657 7.27 -20.74 -11.40
C LEU A 657 5.99 -20.35 -10.68
N GLY A 658 5.94 -19.18 -10.03
CA GLY A 658 4.71 -18.65 -9.43
C GLY A 658 3.60 -18.40 -10.46
N LEU A 659 3.94 -17.91 -11.65
CA LEU A 659 2.96 -17.63 -12.71
C LEU A 659 2.47 -18.85 -13.50
N TYR A 660 3.34 -19.83 -13.71
CA TYR A 660 3.07 -20.96 -14.62
C TYR A 660 3.05 -22.32 -13.92
N GLY A 661 3.39 -22.39 -12.63
CA GLY A 661 3.30 -23.56 -11.74
C GLY A 661 4.33 -24.67 -11.99
N SER A 662 4.96 -24.75 -13.16
CA SER A 662 5.99 -25.77 -13.44
C SER A 662 6.87 -25.45 -14.65
N VAL A 663 8.05 -26.07 -14.70
CA VAL A 663 8.96 -26.03 -15.86
C VAL A 663 8.28 -26.53 -17.14
N GLU A 664 7.44 -27.57 -17.06
CA GLU A 664 6.71 -28.10 -18.23
C GLU A 664 5.77 -27.04 -18.82
N ASN A 665 5.09 -26.28 -17.97
CA ASN A 665 4.19 -25.21 -18.38
C ASN A 665 4.94 -24.02 -18.97
N ILE A 666 6.09 -23.65 -18.40
CA ILE A 666 7.00 -22.61 -18.93
C ILE A 666 7.48 -23.00 -20.33
N ASN A 667 8.02 -24.22 -20.49
CA ASN A 667 8.45 -24.77 -21.78
C ASN A 667 7.32 -24.74 -22.81
N LYS A 668 6.11 -25.12 -22.39
CA LYS A 668 4.93 -25.08 -23.27
C LYS A 668 4.53 -23.65 -23.67
N ARG A 669 4.61 -22.67 -22.75
CA ARG A 669 4.21 -21.27 -23.02
C ARG A 669 5.19 -20.54 -23.93
N PHE A 670 6.48 -20.75 -23.71
CA PHE A 670 7.54 -19.94 -24.34
C PHE A 670 8.37 -20.68 -25.38
N GLY A 671 8.17 -22.00 -25.54
CA GLY A 671 8.98 -22.81 -26.46
C GLY A 671 10.42 -23.01 -25.98
N THR A 672 10.66 -22.89 -24.67
CA THR A 672 11.93 -23.26 -24.02
C THR A 672 12.04 -24.78 -23.89
N ASP A 673 13.24 -25.27 -23.57
CA ASP A 673 13.56 -26.69 -23.43
C ASP A 673 14.26 -27.05 -22.12
N PHE A 674 14.00 -26.27 -21.06
CA PHE A 674 14.58 -26.46 -19.73
C PHE A 674 14.21 -27.85 -19.16
N ALA A 675 15.21 -28.59 -18.68
CA ALA A 675 15.01 -29.92 -18.11
C ALA A 675 14.67 -29.89 -16.60
N SER A 676 15.03 -28.80 -15.91
CA SER A 676 14.76 -28.58 -14.48
C SER A 676 14.60 -27.09 -14.19
N GLU A 677 14.25 -26.76 -12.95
CA GLU A 677 14.09 -25.37 -12.49
C GLU A 677 15.42 -24.61 -12.59
N GLU A 678 16.54 -25.28 -12.26
CA GLU A 678 17.89 -24.70 -12.27
C GLU A 678 18.37 -24.27 -13.66
N GLU A 679 17.80 -24.83 -14.72
CA GLU A 679 18.13 -24.47 -16.11
C GLU A 679 17.38 -23.21 -16.60
N ILE A 680 16.36 -22.74 -15.87
CA ILE A 680 15.66 -21.49 -16.18
C ILE A 680 16.65 -20.32 -16.05
N ASP A 681 16.82 -19.56 -17.13
CA ASP A 681 17.74 -18.42 -17.25
C ASP A 681 17.13 -17.31 -18.11
N ALA A 682 17.58 -16.06 -17.92
CA ALA A 682 17.11 -14.91 -18.68
C ALA A 682 17.57 -14.97 -20.15
N PRO A 683 16.85 -14.31 -21.08
CA PRO A 683 17.26 -14.20 -22.48
C PRO A 683 18.55 -13.38 -22.63
N ARG A 684 19.48 -13.82 -23.50
CA ARG A 684 20.82 -13.23 -23.67
C ARG A 684 21.22 -13.01 -25.12
N TYR A 685 20.65 -13.75 -26.07
CA TYR A 685 21.07 -13.74 -27.46
C TYR A 685 20.63 -12.48 -28.20
N ASP A 686 21.59 -11.65 -28.59
CA ASP A 686 21.34 -10.48 -29.45
C ASP A 686 21.99 -10.68 -30.82
N PRO A 687 21.20 -10.88 -31.89
CA PRO A 687 21.72 -11.09 -33.23
C PRO A 687 22.41 -9.85 -33.82
N ALA A 688 22.20 -8.66 -33.25
CA ALA A 688 22.80 -7.40 -33.69
C ALA A 688 24.00 -6.95 -32.83
N GLY A 689 24.29 -7.67 -31.72
CA GLY A 689 25.32 -7.30 -30.76
C GLY A 689 26.75 -7.56 -31.26
N SER A 690 27.71 -6.74 -30.81
CA SER A 690 29.14 -6.88 -31.17
C SER A 690 29.79 -8.15 -30.62
N ASN A 691 29.19 -8.76 -29.58
CA ASN A 691 29.60 -10.01 -28.92
C ASN A 691 28.43 -11.01 -28.89
N ALA A 692 27.80 -11.30 -30.04
CA ALA A 692 26.67 -12.22 -30.11
C ALA A 692 27.01 -13.60 -29.49
N GLN A 693 26.26 -14.01 -28.47
CA GLN A 693 26.30 -15.37 -27.91
C GLN A 693 25.71 -16.38 -28.91
N ASP A 694 25.87 -17.68 -28.68
CA ASP A 694 25.16 -18.68 -29.47
C ASP A 694 23.67 -18.68 -29.08
N SER A 695 22.78 -18.63 -30.07
CA SER A 695 21.34 -18.68 -29.82
C SER A 695 20.93 -20.01 -29.19
N ARG A 696 20.22 -19.95 -28.06
CA ARG A 696 19.60 -21.13 -27.40
C ARG A 696 18.19 -21.45 -27.92
N GLY A 697 17.66 -20.63 -28.83
CA GLY A 697 16.31 -20.75 -29.38
C GLY A 697 15.69 -19.39 -29.67
N GLU A 698 14.46 -19.39 -30.22
CA GLU A 698 13.71 -18.16 -30.47
C GLU A 698 13.34 -17.43 -29.17
N TRP A 699 13.15 -18.16 -28.07
CA TRP A 699 12.85 -17.60 -26.75
C TRP A 699 14.00 -16.72 -26.21
N ASP A 700 15.24 -17.03 -26.58
CA ASP A 700 16.46 -16.39 -26.08
C ASP A 700 16.78 -15.06 -26.77
N VAL A 701 16.02 -14.71 -27.83
CA VAL A 701 16.24 -13.49 -28.61
C VAL A 701 15.90 -12.25 -27.78
N TYR A 702 16.94 -11.46 -27.54
CA TYR A 702 16.90 -10.23 -26.76
C TYR A 702 15.98 -9.17 -27.36
N GLY A 703 15.11 -8.57 -26.53
CA GLY A 703 14.25 -7.46 -26.93
C GLY A 703 13.03 -7.81 -27.79
N GLN A 704 12.83 -9.08 -28.17
CA GLN A 704 11.81 -9.46 -29.17
C GLN A 704 10.89 -10.61 -28.77
N SER A 705 11.28 -11.47 -27.83
CA SER A 705 10.48 -12.64 -27.46
C SER A 705 9.48 -12.34 -26.32
N ASP A 706 8.37 -13.07 -26.27
CA ASP A 706 7.43 -13.04 -25.13
C ASP A 706 8.16 -13.34 -23.80
N TYR A 707 9.19 -14.20 -23.85
CA TYR A 707 10.00 -14.55 -22.69
C TYR A 707 10.85 -13.37 -22.20
N PHE A 708 11.38 -12.55 -23.14
CA PHE A 708 12.07 -11.31 -22.81
C PHE A 708 11.13 -10.29 -22.16
N THR A 709 9.87 -10.21 -22.57
CA THR A 709 8.87 -9.37 -21.89
C THR A 709 8.74 -9.75 -20.40
N GLN A 710 8.72 -11.04 -20.07
CA GLN A 710 8.67 -11.49 -18.68
C GLN A 710 9.93 -11.09 -17.90
N TRP A 711 11.12 -11.18 -18.51
CA TRP A 711 12.35 -10.69 -17.91
C TRP A 711 12.30 -9.17 -17.60
N SER A 712 11.79 -8.38 -18.54
CA SER A 712 11.61 -6.94 -18.35
C SER A 712 10.62 -6.63 -17.23
N LEU A 713 9.51 -7.37 -17.14
CA LEU A 713 8.50 -7.20 -16.08
C LEU A 713 9.04 -7.58 -14.70
N TYR A 714 9.78 -8.67 -14.59
CA TYR A 714 10.44 -9.07 -13.34
C TYR A 714 11.45 -8.01 -12.87
N THR A 715 12.28 -7.51 -13.79
CA THR A 715 13.25 -6.46 -13.46
C THR A 715 12.57 -5.18 -12.98
N ARG A 716 11.44 -4.79 -13.60
CA ARG A 716 10.60 -3.68 -13.12
C ARG A 716 10.03 -3.94 -11.74
N ASN A 717 9.54 -5.15 -11.47
CA ASN A 717 9.03 -5.55 -10.16
C ASN A 717 10.10 -5.34 -9.08
N ILE A 718 11.36 -5.73 -9.33
CA ILE A 718 12.44 -5.54 -8.35
C ILE A 718 12.68 -4.06 -8.04
N VAL A 719 12.65 -3.17 -9.03
CA VAL A 719 12.76 -1.72 -8.76
C VAL A 719 11.54 -1.23 -7.94
N ASN A 720 10.33 -1.64 -8.33
CA ASN A 720 9.10 -1.30 -7.59
C ASN A 720 9.17 -1.74 -6.13
N LYS A 721 9.69 -2.96 -5.86
CA LYS A 721 9.83 -3.51 -4.51
C LYS A 721 10.69 -2.60 -3.65
N ARG A 722 11.81 -2.13 -4.20
CA ARG A 722 12.81 -1.32 -3.48
C ARG A 722 12.30 0.10 -3.22
N ILE A 723 11.41 0.62 -4.08
CA ILE A 723 10.66 1.87 -3.84
C ILE A 723 9.69 1.65 -2.68
N LEU A 724 8.88 0.59 -2.71
CA LEU A 724 7.85 0.38 -1.69
C LEU A 724 8.41 -0.02 -0.32
N GLU A 725 9.55 -0.70 -0.27
CA GLU A 725 10.28 -0.96 0.98
C GLU A 725 10.66 0.36 1.67
N ALA A 726 11.13 1.36 0.91
CA ALA A 726 11.48 2.67 1.44
C ALA A 726 10.23 3.47 1.89
N TYR A 727 9.11 3.36 1.16
CA TYR A 727 7.84 3.98 1.55
C TYR A 727 7.27 3.37 2.82
N ARG A 728 7.33 2.04 2.96
CA ARG A 728 6.97 1.34 4.18
C ARG A 728 7.73 1.92 5.38
N GLU A 729 9.04 2.13 5.29
CA GLU A 729 9.82 2.70 6.40
C GLU A 729 9.36 4.12 6.79
N ALA A 730 9.00 4.96 5.82
CA ALA A 730 8.48 6.30 6.08
C ALA A 730 7.09 6.26 6.75
N LEU A 731 6.19 5.39 6.27
CA LEU A 731 4.86 5.19 6.87
C LEU A 731 4.95 4.64 8.31
N LEU A 732 5.84 3.67 8.55
CA LEU A 732 6.05 3.10 9.88
C LEU A 732 6.74 4.07 10.85
N ALA A 733 7.57 4.99 10.34
CA ALA A 733 8.14 6.07 11.15
C ALA A 733 7.10 7.12 11.57
N GLY A 734 5.94 7.18 10.91
CA GLY A 734 4.84 8.08 11.23
C GLY A 734 4.66 9.27 10.28
N PHE A 735 5.25 9.20 9.08
CA PHE A 735 4.96 10.17 8.02
C PHE A 735 3.70 9.75 7.25
N PRO A 736 2.74 10.67 7.02
CA PRO A 736 1.52 10.35 6.31
C PRO A 736 1.73 10.28 4.78
N PRO A 737 0.88 9.56 4.02
CA PRO A 737 1.11 9.24 2.60
C PRO A 737 1.33 10.45 1.68
N GLU A 738 0.62 11.56 1.88
CA GLU A 738 0.74 12.77 1.04
C GLU A 738 2.00 13.61 1.35
N ALA A 739 2.75 13.23 2.39
CA ALA A 739 4.07 13.78 2.73
C ALA A 739 5.23 12.86 2.30
N ILE A 740 4.93 11.76 1.59
CA ILE A 740 5.90 10.82 1.05
C ILE A 740 5.84 10.88 -0.46
N ASN A 741 6.97 11.12 -1.11
CA ASN A 741 7.08 11.11 -2.56
C ASN A 741 8.27 10.28 -3.04
N ALA A 742 8.42 10.18 -4.35
CA ALA A 742 9.59 9.57 -5.00
C ALA A 742 10.30 10.60 -5.83
N HIS A 743 11.63 10.61 -5.78
CA HIS A 743 12.45 11.28 -6.76
C HIS A 743 12.87 10.25 -7.82
N GLN A 744 11.97 9.95 -8.76
CA GLN A 744 12.21 9.01 -9.87
C GLN A 744 12.39 9.73 -11.21
N ILE A 745 13.08 9.09 -12.16
CA ILE A 745 13.26 9.62 -13.52
C ILE A 745 12.23 8.93 -14.42
N PRO A 746 11.19 9.65 -14.90
CA PRO A 746 10.14 9.00 -15.67
C PRO A 746 10.66 8.43 -16.98
N GLU A 747 10.25 7.21 -17.29
CA GLU A 747 10.73 6.45 -18.45
C GLU A 747 10.44 7.19 -19.75
N GLY A 748 11.46 7.33 -20.59
CA GLY A 748 11.36 8.03 -21.87
C GLY A 748 11.16 9.55 -21.78
N ASP A 749 10.88 10.12 -20.60
CA ASP A 749 10.75 11.57 -20.40
C ASP A 749 12.01 12.19 -19.83
N ALA A 750 12.84 11.42 -19.13
CA ALA A 750 14.07 11.88 -18.48
C ALA A 750 14.78 12.94 -19.33
N VAL A 751 15.43 12.50 -20.42
CA VAL A 751 16.20 13.38 -21.30
C VAL A 751 16.57 12.67 -22.62
N SER A 752 15.65 12.51 -23.58
CA SER A 752 16.03 11.98 -24.90
C SER A 752 16.97 12.97 -25.63
N GLY A 753 18.28 12.71 -25.61
CA GLY A 753 19.28 13.39 -26.43
C GLY A 753 20.43 14.11 -25.71
N PHE A 754 20.44 14.19 -24.36
CA PHE A 754 21.51 14.87 -23.61
C PHE A 754 22.20 13.98 -22.54
N LEU A 755 21.58 12.87 -22.07
CA LEU A 755 22.14 12.02 -20.99
C LEU A 755 22.86 10.71 -21.41
N GLY A 756 23.19 10.49 -22.69
CA GLY A 756 23.91 9.26 -23.10
C GLY A 756 22.98 8.08 -23.45
N GLU A 757 23.46 6.83 -23.34
CA GLU A 757 22.78 5.57 -23.76
C GLU A 757 21.54 5.26 -22.90
N ALA A 758 20.50 6.09 -23.00
CA ALA A 758 19.28 6.06 -22.18
C ALA A 758 18.26 4.96 -22.57
N ASP A 759 18.56 4.11 -23.58
CA ASP A 759 17.59 3.17 -24.16
C ASP A 759 17.43 1.85 -23.37
N THR A 760 18.18 1.63 -22.28
CA THR A 760 18.16 0.38 -21.48
C THR A 760 17.69 0.55 -20.02
N ARG A 761 17.36 1.79 -19.61
CA ARG A 761 16.99 2.13 -18.22
C ARG A 761 15.62 1.56 -17.83
N ILE A 762 15.53 1.05 -16.59
CA ILE A 762 14.27 0.67 -15.94
C ILE A 762 14.07 1.56 -14.71
N SER A 763 13.05 2.44 -14.74
CA SER A 763 12.71 3.39 -13.66
C SER A 763 11.18 3.57 -13.61
N PRO A 764 10.44 2.50 -13.27
CA PRO A 764 8.98 2.49 -13.32
C PRO A 764 8.37 3.53 -12.39
N THR A 765 7.77 4.57 -12.96
CA THR A 765 7.03 5.59 -12.20
C THR A 765 5.56 5.24 -11.97
N ASP A 766 5.01 4.31 -12.77
CA ASP A 766 3.60 3.94 -12.73
C ASP A 766 3.20 3.37 -11.35
N VAL A 767 4.10 2.63 -10.68
CA VAL A 767 3.84 2.07 -9.33
C VAL A 767 3.62 3.17 -8.28
N VAL A 768 4.29 4.32 -8.45
CA VAL A 768 4.17 5.46 -7.54
C VAL A 768 2.77 6.08 -7.67
N SER A 769 2.16 6.03 -8.85
CA SER A 769 0.83 6.57 -9.07
C SER A 769 -0.30 5.74 -8.43
N ILE A 770 -0.06 4.46 -8.13
CA ILE A 770 -1.05 3.51 -7.58
C ILE A 770 -0.82 3.14 -6.11
N CYS A 771 0.33 3.47 -5.53
CA CYS A 771 0.65 3.08 -4.15
C CYS A 771 -0.09 3.89 -3.08
N GLY A 772 -0.82 4.94 -3.49
CA GLY A 772 -1.64 5.76 -2.59
C GLY A 772 -0.87 6.81 -1.80
N THR A 773 0.32 7.21 -2.26
CA THR A 773 1.13 8.30 -1.70
C THR A 773 1.11 9.52 -2.64
N ALA A 774 1.77 10.60 -2.23
CA ALA A 774 2.10 11.69 -3.14
C ALA A 774 3.07 11.22 -4.25
N TYR A 775 3.16 12.02 -5.31
CA TYR A 775 3.93 11.71 -6.51
C TYR A 775 5.15 12.63 -6.63
N GLY A 776 6.18 12.19 -7.32
CA GLY A 776 7.35 13.02 -7.58
C GLY A 776 8.22 12.51 -8.72
N GLY A 777 9.20 13.31 -9.10
CA GLY A 777 10.17 12.89 -10.08
C GLY A 777 11.19 13.94 -10.45
N THR A 778 11.90 13.66 -11.55
CA THR A 778 12.94 14.52 -12.11
C THR A 778 12.73 14.76 -13.58
N ARG A 779 12.94 16.01 -14.02
CA ARG A 779 12.77 16.38 -15.42
C ARG A 779 13.58 17.61 -15.82
N TYR A 780 14.33 17.48 -16.92
CA TYR A 780 15.13 18.55 -17.52
C TYR A 780 14.71 18.91 -18.94
N GLY A 781 14.51 20.19 -19.24
CA GLY A 781 14.15 20.71 -20.56
C GLY A 781 12.74 21.26 -20.60
N TYR A 782 12.33 21.74 -21.77
CA TYR A 782 11.03 22.35 -21.99
C TYR A 782 10.01 21.32 -22.51
N PHE A 783 8.91 21.07 -21.78
CA PHE A 783 7.94 20.02 -22.07
C PHE A 783 6.48 20.36 -21.77
N CYS A 784 6.16 21.56 -21.27
CA CYS A 784 4.77 21.93 -20.95
C CYS A 784 3.83 22.00 -22.17
N SER A 785 4.33 21.84 -23.40
CA SER A 785 3.52 21.71 -24.61
C SER A 785 3.15 20.27 -24.98
N ASP A 786 3.74 19.26 -24.34
CA ASP A 786 3.43 17.86 -24.58
C ASP A 786 2.23 17.43 -23.73
N LEU A 787 1.18 16.88 -24.34
CA LEU A 787 -0.02 16.44 -23.63
C LEU A 787 0.14 15.08 -22.94
N ASN A 788 1.25 14.37 -23.19
CA ASN A 788 1.51 13.05 -22.63
C ASN A 788 2.69 13.06 -21.65
N ASN A 789 3.11 14.24 -21.18
CA ASN A 789 4.18 14.33 -20.20
C ASN A 789 3.70 13.80 -18.83
N PHE A 790 4.62 13.21 -18.07
CA PHE A 790 4.29 12.59 -16.78
C PHE A 790 3.60 13.50 -15.75
N ILE A 791 3.78 14.83 -15.79
CA ILE A 791 3.07 15.77 -14.90
C ILE A 791 1.58 15.84 -15.29
N GLU A 792 1.27 15.94 -16.58
CA GLU A 792 -0.11 15.92 -17.04
C GLU A 792 -0.79 14.60 -16.68
N LEU A 793 -0.08 13.48 -16.86
CA LEU A 793 -0.60 12.15 -16.55
C LEU A 793 -0.86 11.97 -15.04
N ALA A 794 0.07 12.37 -14.18
CA ALA A 794 -0.09 12.29 -12.74
C ALA A 794 -1.21 13.24 -12.24
N TYR A 795 -1.20 14.49 -12.69
CA TYR A 795 -2.22 15.48 -12.32
C TYR A 795 -3.62 15.06 -12.80
N GLY A 796 -3.73 14.58 -14.05
CA GLY A 796 -4.96 14.05 -14.62
C GLY A 796 -5.51 12.85 -13.86
N ALA A 797 -4.63 12.05 -13.24
CA ALA A 797 -4.99 10.95 -12.34
C ALA A 797 -5.27 11.38 -10.88
N GLY A 798 -5.24 12.68 -10.58
CA GLY A 798 -5.61 13.22 -9.27
C GLY A 798 -4.45 13.49 -8.31
N HIS A 799 -3.20 13.38 -8.76
CA HIS A 799 -2.03 13.74 -7.96
C HIS A 799 -1.86 15.25 -7.88
N ASN A 800 -2.29 15.83 -6.76
CA ASN A 800 -2.26 17.27 -6.54
C ASN A 800 -1.09 17.74 -5.66
N ASN A 801 -0.23 16.84 -5.19
CA ASN A 801 0.94 17.16 -4.38
C ASN A 801 2.19 16.54 -5.02
N ILE A 802 2.71 17.21 -6.04
CA ILE A 802 3.86 16.71 -6.81
C ILE A 802 5.15 17.44 -6.40
N THR A 803 6.22 16.68 -6.17
CA THR A 803 7.54 17.20 -5.82
C THR A 803 8.55 16.91 -6.93
N LEU A 804 9.25 17.95 -7.40
CA LEU A 804 10.36 17.79 -8.34
C LEU A 804 11.71 17.89 -7.63
N GLY A 805 12.33 16.73 -7.40
CA GLY A 805 13.61 16.58 -6.70
C GLY A 805 14.79 17.12 -7.51
N GLU A 806 14.67 17.11 -8.85
CA GLU A 806 15.53 17.88 -9.76
C GLU A 806 14.74 18.42 -10.94
N TYR A 807 14.93 19.71 -11.23
CA TYR A 807 14.23 20.41 -12.29
C TYR A 807 15.11 21.48 -12.95
N SER A 808 15.00 21.60 -14.28
CA SER A 808 15.27 22.86 -14.98
C SER A 808 14.60 22.86 -16.34
N SER A 809 14.11 24.01 -16.77
CA SER A 809 13.61 24.22 -18.13
C SER A 809 14.68 24.15 -19.20
N LEU A 810 15.96 24.29 -18.82
CA LEU A 810 17.11 24.47 -19.72
C LEU A 810 16.95 25.65 -20.69
N SER A 811 15.98 26.53 -20.46
CA SER A 811 15.74 27.69 -21.30
C SER A 811 16.72 28.80 -20.97
N SER A 812 17.22 29.49 -22.00
CA SER A 812 17.96 30.75 -21.82
C SER A 812 17.04 31.99 -21.77
N SER A 813 15.72 31.79 -21.78
CA SER A 813 14.68 32.81 -21.83
C SER A 813 13.83 32.71 -20.58
N TRP A 814 13.82 33.76 -19.75
CA TRP A 814 13.05 33.75 -18.50
C TRP A 814 11.54 33.62 -18.74
N GLN A 815 11.03 34.09 -19.88
CA GLN A 815 9.61 33.93 -20.22
C GLN A 815 9.23 32.48 -20.51
N ASP A 816 10.11 31.74 -21.17
CA ASP A 816 9.86 30.31 -21.45
C ASP A 816 10.02 29.49 -20.17
N ALA A 817 11.05 29.78 -19.36
CA ALA A 817 11.21 29.19 -18.04
C ALA A 817 9.98 29.44 -17.14
N TYR A 818 9.48 30.68 -17.12
CA TYR A 818 8.25 31.05 -16.40
C TYR A 818 7.01 30.33 -16.96
N THR A 819 6.88 30.20 -18.27
CA THR A 819 5.76 29.47 -18.88
C THR A 819 5.73 28.01 -18.42
N GLN A 820 6.89 27.35 -18.34
CA GLN A 820 6.97 26.01 -17.81
C GLN A 820 6.73 25.96 -16.30
N LEU A 821 7.33 26.85 -15.52
CA LEU A 821 7.14 26.89 -14.06
C LEU A 821 5.67 27.13 -13.70
N LYS A 822 4.99 28.03 -14.42
CA LYS A 822 3.56 28.29 -14.24
C LYS A 822 2.71 27.07 -14.60
N TYR A 823 3.07 26.36 -15.67
CA TYR A 823 2.45 25.08 -16.00
C TYR A 823 2.58 24.09 -14.83
N LEU A 824 3.79 23.90 -14.28
CA LEU A 824 4.00 23.01 -13.13
C LEU A 824 3.16 23.42 -11.91
N PHE A 825 3.16 24.71 -11.58
CA PHE A 825 2.36 25.28 -10.49
C PHE A 825 0.86 24.98 -10.65
N ASP A 826 0.34 25.07 -11.88
CA ASP A 826 -1.07 24.80 -12.18
C ASP A 826 -1.43 23.30 -12.20
N HIS A 827 -0.43 22.41 -12.33
CA HIS A 827 -0.61 20.96 -12.43
C HIS A 827 -0.08 20.23 -11.18
N GLY A 828 -0.43 20.75 -10.00
CA GLY A 828 -0.22 20.04 -8.73
C GLY A 828 1.21 20.05 -8.18
N VAL A 829 2.18 20.68 -8.86
CA VAL A 829 3.55 20.76 -8.33
C VAL A 829 3.59 21.73 -7.15
N LYS A 830 4.06 21.24 -6.00
CA LYS A 830 4.24 22.03 -4.77
C LYS A 830 5.69 22.43 -4.51
N PHE A 831 6.66 21.74 -5.13
CA PHE A 831 8.08 22.02 -4.93
C PHE A 831 8.93 21.79 -6.18
N THR A 832 9.93 22.64 -6.39
CA THR A 832 11.00 22.43 -7.38
C THR A 832 12.39 22.69 -6.80
N HIS A 833 13.27 21.71 -6.92
CA HIS A 833 14.71 21.92 -6.72
C HIS A 833 15.40 22.20 -8.05
N ILE A 834 15.84 23.44 -8.24
CA ILE A 834 16.38 23.88 -9.53
C ILE A 834 17.88 23.55 -9.65
N ILE A 835 18.22 22.69 -10.62
CA ILE A 835 19.60 22.33 -10.96
C ILE A 835 19.91 22.77 -12.40
N VAL A 836 21.04 23.45 -12.59
CA VAL A 836 21.52 23.85 -13.93
C VAL A 836 22.63 22.88 -14.35
N PRO A 837 22.37 21.91 -15.25
CA PRO A 837 23.28 20.80 -15.56
C PRO A 837 24.37 21.21 -16.58
N TYR A 838 24.97 22.37 -16.39
CA TYR A 838 26.10 22.88 -17.17
C TYR A 838 27.28 23.18 -16.24
N ASP A 839 28.51 23.06 -16.74
CA ASP A 839 29.68 23.56 -16.00
C ASP A 839 29.49 25.06 -15.71
N THR A 840 29.77 25.47 -14.48
CA THR A 840 29.71 26.87 -14.02
C THR A 840 30.50 27.87 -14.88
N ARG A 841 31.46 27.40 -15.67
CA ARG A 841 32.29 28.19 -16.60
C ARG A 841 31.64 28.33 -17.98
N ASP A 842 30.62 27.54 -18.29
CA ASP A 842 29.84 27.63 -19.52
C ASP A 842 28.92 28.87 -19.47
N MET A 843 28.81 29.56 -20.60
CA MET A 843 27.86 30.67 -20.74
C MET A 843 26.41 30.20 -20.59
N MET A 844 26.10 28.95 -20.98
CA MET A 844 24.78 28.34 -20.80
C MET A 844 24.40 28.22 -19.33
N TYR A 845 25.34 27.90 -18.44
CA TYR A 845 25.07 27.88 -17.00
C TYR A 845 24.51 29.23 -16.53
N THR A 846 25.19 30.32 -16.90
CA THR A 846 24.76 31.67 -16.49
C THR A 846 23.42 32.05 -17.10
N MET A 847 23.21 31.74 -18.37
CA MET A 847 21.98 32.10 -19.09
C MET A 847 20.76 31.35 -18.56
N VAL A 848 20.88 30.04 -18.31
CA VAL A 848 19.79 29.22 -17.75
C VAL A 848 19.52 29.61 -16.31
N LYS A 849 20.56 29.75 -15.47
CA LYS A 849 20.40 30.20 -14.08
C LYS A 849 19.60 31.51 -13.98
N GLN A 850 19.96 32.51 -14.79
CA GLN A 850 19.26 33.80 -14.82
C GLN A 850 17.80 33.68 -15.31
N ALA A 851 17.52 32.75 -16.24
CA ALA A 851 16.17 32.51 -16.71
C ALA A 851 15.30 31.86 -15.64
N GLU A 852 15.82 30.88 -14.89
CA GLU A 852 15.12 30.24 -13.77
C GLU A 852 14.90 31.22 -12.61
N GLU A 853 15.90 32.02 -12.24
CA GLU A 853 15.75 33.09 -11.24
C GLU A 853 14.64 34.07 -11.65
N GLY A 854 14.67 34.57 -12.89
CA GLY A 854 13.63 35.49 -13.38
C GLY A 854 12.23 34.86 -13.45
N ALA A 855 12.13 33.54 -13.66
CA ALA A 855 10.87 32.82 -13.63
C ALA A 855 10.30 32.70 -12.22
N VAL A 856 11.13 32.36 -11.24
CA VAL A 856 10.72 32.27 -9.82
C VAL A 856 10.36 33.66 -9.29
N ASP A 857 11.16 34.70 -9.60
CA ASP A 857 10.87 36.08 -9.24
C ASP A 857 9.50 36.53 -9.77
N GLN A 858 9.18 36.17 -11.01
CA GLN A 858 7.87 36.50 -11.59
C GLN A 858 6.73 35.76 -10.89
N LEU A 859 6.89 34.47 -10.59
CA LEU A 859 5.89 33.70 -9.85
C LEU A 859 5.68 34.24 -8.42
N GLN A 860 6.76 34.64 -7.74
CA GLN A 860 6.70 35.30 -6.43
C GLN A 860 6.00 36.67 -6.49
N GLN A 861 6.17 37.43 -7.58
CA GLN A 861 5.45 38.70 -7.78
C GLN A 861 3.96 38.50 -8.05
N ASP A 862 3.59 37.41 -8.74
CA ASP A 862 2.20 37.06 -8.95
C ASP A 862 1.52 36.66 -7.63
N ASN A 863 2.25 35.95 -6.76
CA ASN A 863 1.87 35.55 -5.39
C ASN A 863 0.42 35.02 -5.30
N GLN A 864 0.05 34.12 -6.21
CA GLN A 864 -1.28 33.50 -6.21
C GLN A 864 -1.26 32.20 -5.39
N PRO A 865 -2.35 31.87 -4.67
CA PRO A 865 -2.47 30.57 -4.03
C PRO A 865 -2.54 29.45 -5.06
N ARG A 866 -1.92 28.32 -4.76
CA ARG A 866 -2.06 27.07 -5.50
C ARG A 866 -3.43 26.46 -5.19
N SER A 867 -4.32 26.38 -6.18
CA SER A 867 -5.70 25.87 -5.99
C SER A 867 -5.88 24.40 -6.41
N SER A 868 -4.81 23.69 -6.76
CA SER A 868 -4.92 22.29 -7.22
C SER A 868 -5.41 21.35 -6.13
N ALA A 869 -4.87 21.45 -4.90
CA ALA A 869 -5.22 20.60 -3.76
C ALA A 869 -6.30 21.18 -2.81
N THR A 870 -6.65 22.46 -2.94
CA THR A 870 -7.58 23.17 -2.05
C THR A 870 -8.85 23.60 -2.78
N GLY A 871 -9.84 24.05 -2.01
CA GLY A 871 -11.14 24.50 -2.47
C GLY A 871 -12.20 23.96 -1.52
N GLY A 872 -12.81 24.82 -0.71
CA GLY A 872 -13.82 24.45 0.28
C GLY A 872 -13.34 23.45 1.33
N THR A 873 -14.24 23.11 2.24
CA THR A 873 -14.06 22.07 3.25
C THR A 873 -15.29 21.17 3.31
N GLY A 874 -15.05 19.90 3.60
CA GLY A 874 -16.06 18.85 3.66
C GLY A 874 -16.36 18.42 5.11
N ALA A 875 -16.46 17.11 5.32
CA ALA A 875 -16.68 16.54 6.66
C ALA A 875 -15.49 16.83 7.61
N SER A 876 -15.79 16.85 8.91
CA SER A 876 -14.81 16.98 9.98
C SER A 876 -15.13 16.01 11.09
N GLU A 877 -14.14 15.20 11.49
CA GLU A 877 -14.29 14.21 12.56
C GLU A 877 -13.33 14.52 13.72
N PRO A 878 -13.80 14.54 14.98
CA PRO A 878 -12.94 14.75 16.14
C PRO A 878 -12.17 13.48 16.50
N VAL A 879 -10.89 13.62 16.85
CA VAL A 879 -10.06 12.54 17.39
C VAL A 879 -9.72 12.87 18.85
N LEU A 880 -10.05 11.94 19.76
CA LEU A 880 -9.86 12.08 21.19
C LEU A 880 -9.19 10.82 21.76
N ARG A 881 -7.86 10.77 21.73
CA ARG A 881 -7.06 9.60 22.11
C ARG A 881 -6.07 9.92 23.22
N GLY A 882 -6.41 9.60 24.47
CA GLY A 882 -5.57 9.93 25.62
C GLY A 882 -5.43 11.44 25.81
N GLU A 883 -4.22 11.97 25.63
CA GLU A 883 -3.95 13.41 25.66
C GLU A 883 -4.01 14.07 24.27
N ASP A 884 -4.10 13.28 23.19
CA ASP A 884 -4.16 13.78 21.82
C ASP A 884 -5.59 14.24 21.49
N SER A 885 -5.73 15.49 21.04
CA SER A 885 -7.00 16.08 20.62
C SER A 885 -6.80 16.96 19.39
N TYR A 886 -7.43 16.59 18.28
CA TYR A 886 -7.39 17.31 17.01
C TYR A 886 -8.59 16.91 16.16
N ASN A 887 -8.83 17.66 15.09
CA ASN A 887 -9.85 17.31 14.11
C ASN A 887 -9.21 16.79 12.82
N ILE A 888 -9.82 15.82 12.16
CA ILE A 888 -9.51 15.48 10.78
C ILE A 888 -10.52 16.22 9.92
N VAL A 889 -10.04 17.06 9.00
CA VAL A 889 -10.88 17.86 8.10
C VAL A 889 -10.63 17.42 6.66
N GLN A 890 -11.71 17.23 5.91
CA GLN A 890 -11.63 17.11 4.46
C GLN A 890 -11.41 18.48 3.82
N ILE A 891 -10.31 18.61 3.09
CA ILE A 891 -9.88 19.76 2.29
C ILE A 891 -10.10 19.41 0.82
N GLY A 892 -10.69 20.33 0.06
CA GLY A 892 -11.18 20.02 -1.28
C GLY A 892 -12.67 19.64 -1.26
N ASP A 893 -13.46 20.36 -2.03
CA ASP A 893 -14.91 20.27 -2.17
C ASP A 893 -15.32 19.22 -3.20
N ALA A 894 -16.52 19.36 -3.77
CA ALA A 894 -17.09 18.40 -4.71
C ALA A 894 -16.29 18.25 -6.02
N ASP A 895 -15.50 19.24 -6.44
CA ASP A 895 -14.70 19.14 -7.67
C ASP A 895 -13.30 18.56 -7.42
N LYS A 896 -12.98 18.23 -6.16
CA LYS A 896 -11.70 17.71 -5.70
C LYS A 896 -11.81 16.28 -5.17
N ASN A 897 -10.65 15.69 -4.90
CA ASN A 897 -10.52 14.30 -4.48
C ASN A 897 -10.79 14.10 -2.97
N GLY A 898 -10.84 15.18 -2.18
CA GLY A 898 -11.10 15.15 -0.73
C GLY A 898 -9.89 14.71 0.09
N LEU A 899 -8.89 15.58 0.20
CA LEU A 899 -7.70 15.39 1.03
C LEU A 899 -8.07 15.47 2.52
N LEU A 900 -7.80 14.41 3.29
CA LEU A 900 -7.99 14.40 4.74
C LEU A 900 -6.73 14.92 5.43
N LYS A 901 -6.89 15.90 6.32
CA LYS A 901 -5.79 16.53 7.06
C LYS A 901 -6.10 16.65 8.55
N SER A 902 -5.19 16.24 9.42
CA SER A 902 -5.31 16.50 10.87
C SER A 902 -4.94 17.94 11.20
N VAL A 903 -5.80 18.63 11.95
CA VAL A 903 -5.62 20.05 12.28
C VAL A 903 -5.76 20.29 13.78
N LYS A 904 -4.84 21.10 14.31
CA LYS A 904 -4.89 21.60 15.69
C LYS A 904 -6.00 22.65 15.83
N GLN A 905 -6.28 23.04 17.07
CA GLN A 905 -7.27 24.08 17.38
C GLN A 905 -7.02 25.42 16.65
N ASP A 906 -5.76 25.74 16.40
CA ASP A 906 -5.34 26.95 15.69
C ASP A 906 -5.31 26.79 14.16
N GLY A 907 -5.71 25.62 13.64
CA GLY A 907 -5.81 25.30 12.21
C GLY A 907 -4.50 24.89 11.56
N SER A 908 -3.38 24.93 12.30
CA SER A 908 -2.12 24.38 11.83
C SER A 908 -2.18 22.85 11.73
N TRP A 909 -1.36 22.29 10.85
CA TRP A 909 -1.25 20.85 10.66
C TRP A 909 -0.77 20.15 11.93
N GLU A 910 -1.51 19.12 12.37
CA GLU A 910 -1.09 18.27 13.48
C GLU A 910 -0.06 17.22 13.05
N GLY A 911 -0.18 16.69 11.82
CA GLY A 911 0.85 15.84 11.21
C GLY A 911 0.47 14.36 11.06
N SER A 912 -0.44 13.83 11.86
CA SER A 912 -0.80 12.39 11.86
C SER A 912 -1.56 11.95 10.62
N VAL A 913 -2.43 12.81 10.09
CA VAL A 913 -3.28 12.50 8.94
C VAL A 913 -3.00 13.48 7.83
N TYR A 914 -2.57 12.95 6.68
CA TYR A 914 -2.45 13.67 5.42
C TYR A 914 -2.59 12.66 4.27
N LEU A 915 -3.83 12.43 3.83
CA LEU A 915 -4.23 11.29 3.01
C LEU A 915 -5.29 11.69 1.98
N VAL A 916 -5.09 11.31 0.72
CA VAL A 916 -6.16 11.30 -0.29
C VAL A 916 -6.67 9.86 -0.44
N PRO A 917 -7.90 9.53 0.03
CA PRO A 917 -8.35 8.15 0.00
C PRO A 917 -8.55 7.60 -1.41
N PHE A 918 -8.92 8.46 -2.37
CA PHE A 918 -9.10 8.11 -3.77
C PHE A 918 -8.45 9.20 -4.65
N HIS A 919 -7.22 8.99 -5.11
CA HIS A 919 -6.61 9.90 -6.10
C HIS A 919 -7.34 9.79 -7.44
N SER A 920 -7.40 8.58 -7.97
CA SER A 920 -7.96 8.30 -9.28
C SER A 920 -9.38 7.76 -9.19
N GLN A 921 -10.13 7.87 -10.29
CA GLN A 921 -11.39 7.16 -10.45
C GLN A 921 -11.10 5.67 -10.53
N VAL A 922 -11.83 4.88 -9.75
CA VAL A 922 -11.79 3.43 -9.87
C VAL A 922 -12.90 2.98 -10.81
N THR A 923 -12.53 2.36 -11.92
CA THR A 923 -13.48 1.74 -12.83
C THR A 923 -13.85 0.37 -12.28
N VAL A 924 -15.16 0.12 -12.10
CA VAL A 924 -15.66 -1.20 -11.69
C VAL A 924 -16.46 -1.83 -12.81
N GLU A 925 -15.98 -2.98 -13.29
CA GLU A 925 -16.62 -3.78 -14.32
C GLU A 925 -17.19 -5.06 -13.71
N ASN A 926 -18.43 -5.39 -14.08
CA ASN A 926 -19.00 -6.70 -13.72
C ASN A 926 -18.37 -7.78 -14.60
N VAL A 927 -17.73 -8.77 -13.98
CA VAL A 927 -17.20 -9.93 -14.68
C VAL A 927 -18.29 -11.00 -14.71
N GLU A 928 -18.65 -11.45 -15.92
CA GLU A 928 -19.71 -12.44 -16.10
C GLU A 928 -19.30 -13.80 -15.49
N MET A 929 -20.14 -14.37 -14.63
CA MET A 929 -19.94 -15.70 -14.06
C MET A 929 -20.83 -16.72 -14.78
N THR A 930 -20.21 -17.61 -15.56
CA THR A 930 -20.91 -18.65 -16.31
C THR A 930 -21.02 -19.93 -15.48
N LYS A 931 -22.24 -20.44 -15.33
CA LYS A 931 -22.50 -21.69 -14.61
C LYS A 931 -21.89 -22.89 -15.36
N THR A 932 -21.19 -23.75 -14.63
CA THR A 932 -20.66 -25.03 -15.11
C THR A 932 -21.43 -26.21 -14.47
N GLU A 933 -21.02 -27.44 -14.74
CA GLU A 933 -21.64 -28.64 -14.14
C GLU A 933 -21.58 -28.62 -12.61
N ASN A 934 -20.44 -28.17 -12.05
CA ASN A 934 -20.16 -28.22 -10.61
C ASN A 934 -19.76 -26.86 -10.02
N GLY A 935 -20.17 -25.73 -10.62
CA GLY A 935 -19.78 -24.42 -10.13
C GLY A 935 -19.94 -23.28 -11.13
N TYR A 936 -18.99 -22.34 -11.13
CA TYR A 936 -18.98 -21.17 -12.00
C TYR A 936 -17.56 -20.81 -12.44
N VAL A 937 -17.44 -20.20 -13.62
CA VAL A 937 -16.18 -19.67 -14.15
C VAL A 937 -16.42 -18.25 -14.63
N SER A 938 -15.51 -17.33 -14.29
CA SER A 938 -15.56 -15.96 -14.76
C SER A 938 -15.24 -15.86 -16.25
N ALA A 939 -15.73 -14.82 -16.91
CA ALA A 939 -15.11 -14.36 -18.15
C ALA A 939 -13.64 -13.98 -17.88
N ALA A 940 -12.79 -14.11 -18.90
CA ALA A 940 -11.39 -13.73 -18.80
C ALA A 940 -11.26 -12.21 -18.62
N ILE A 941 -10.54 -11.80 -17.59
CA ILE A 941 -10.18 -10.40 -17.32
C ILE A 941 -8.89 -10.10 -18.10
N SER A 942 -8.92 -9.08 -18.93
CA SER A 942 -7.79 -8.63 -19.77
C SER A 942 -7.21 -7.32 -19.25
N ASN A 943 -5.94 -7.05 -19.56
CA ASN A 943 -5.22 -5.83 -19.15
C ASN A 943 -5.23 -5.62 -17.63
N PHE A 944 -5.04 -6.69 -16.87
CA PHE A 944 -5.06 -6.64 -15.41
C PHE A 944 -3.65 -6.30 -14.91
N GLN A 945 -3.46 -5.06 -14.48
CA GLN A 945 -2.18 -4.43 -14.18
C GLN A 945 -1.98 -4.19 -12.68
N TYR A 946 -0.86 -3.57 -12.33
CA TYR A 946 -0.49 -3.22 -10.96
C TYR A 946 -1.58 -2.36 -10.30
N GLY A 947 -2.00 -2.73 -9.09
CA GLY A 947 -3.00 -2.01 -8.32
C GLY A 947 -4.44 -2.43 -8.60
N ASP A 948 -4.67 -3.19 -9.67
CA ASP A 948 -6.01 -3.70 -9.97
C ASP A 948 -6.45 -4.78 -8.99
N GLN A 949 -7.76 -4.94 -8.84
CA GLN A 949 -8.36 -5.94 -7.97
C GLN A 949 -9.49 -6.67 -8.68
N ALA A 950 -9.61 -7.99 -8.44
CA ALA A 950 -10.82 -8.73 -8.75
C ALA A 950 -11.45 -9.24 -7.45
N GLU A 951 -12.74 -9.02 -7.29
CA GLU A 951 -13.49 -9.35 -6.08
C GLU A 951 -14.66 -10.28 -6.43
N LEU A 952 -14.72 -11.43 -5.76
CA LEU A 952 -15.81 -12.40 -5.82
C LEU A 952 -16.54 -12.43 -4.47
N THR A 953 -17.82 -12.09 -4.46
CA THR A 953 -18.69 -12.17 -3.27
C THR A 953 -19.90 -13.04 -3.55
N PHE A 954 -20.35 -13.79 -2.55
CA PHE A 954 -21.56 -14.60 -2.64
C PHE A 954 -22.10 -14.99 -1.26
N LEU A 955 -23.37 -15.37 -1.21
CA LEU A 955 -23.99 -16.02 -0.06
C LEU A 955 -24.17 -17.50 -0.37
N ALA A 956 -23.72 -18.39 0.51
CA ALA A 956 -23.89 -19.83 0.32
C ALA A 956 -24.48 -20.52 1.55
N SER A 957 -25.26 -21.59 1.32
CA SER A 957 -25.65 -22.55 2.34
C SER A 957 -25.90 -23.94 1.76
N TYR A 958 -25.68 -24.98 2.56
CA TYR A 958 -25.86 -26.37 2.18
C TYR A 958 -26.40 -27.22 3.34
N SER A 959 -27.50 -27.94 3.11
CA SER A 959 -28.12 -28.81 4.12
C SER A 959 -27.89 -30.30 3.90
N GLY A 960 -27.17 -30.68 2.83
CA GLY A 960 -27.01 -32.07 2.40
C GLY A 960 -25.86 -32.85 3.06
N GLY A 961 -25.17 -32.29 4.05
CA GLY A 961 -23.97 -32.87 4.67
C GLY A 961 -22.79 -31.91 4.64
N THR A 962 -21.57 -32.44 4.50
CA THR A 962 -20.35 -31.64 4.33
C THR A 962 -20.30 -31.08 2.91
N ALA A 963 -20.03 -29.78 2.80
CA ALA A 963 -19.78 -29.13 1.53
C ALA A 963 -18.70 -28.07 1.66
N SER A 964 -17.99 -27.83 0.57
CA SER A 964 -17.10 -26.68 0.46
C SER A 964 -17.17 -26.03 -0.92
N VAL A 965 -16.72 -24.79 -0.98
CA VAL A 965 -16.51 -24.02 -2.20
C VAL A 965 -15.00 -23.83 -2.36
N LYS A 966 -14.44 -24.31 -3.47
CA LYS A 966 -13.05 -24.09 -3.87
C LYS A 966 -13.00 -22.94 -4.87
N ILE A 967 -12.17 -21.94 -4.62
CA ILE A 967 -11.85 -20.85 -5.54
C ILE A 967 -10.44 -21.08 -6.08
N GLU A 968 -10.28 -21.00 -7.40
CA GLU A 968 -9.00 -21.12 -8.10
C GLU A 968 -8.84 -19.93 -9.05
N VAL A 969 -7.61 -19.42 -9.19
CA VAL A 969 -7.30 -18.35 -10.15
C VAL A 969 -6.38 -18.89 -11.22
N TYR A 970 -6.69 -18.58 -12.48
CA TYR A 970 -5.87 -18.93 -13.62
C TYR A 970 -5.34 -17.68 -14.30
N HIS A 971 -4.07 -17.70 -14.68
CA HIS A 971 -3.40 -16.71 -15.51
C HIS A 971 -2.98 -17.38 -16.82
N ALA A 972 -3.37 -16.81 -17.97
CA ALA A 972 -3.07 -17.37 -19.29
C ALA A 972 -3.42 -18.88 -19.44
N GLY A 973 -4.42 -19.34 -18.69
CA GLY A 973 -4.84 -20.75 -18.65
C GLY A 973 -4.04 -21.66 -17.71
N TYR A 974 -3.09 -21.13 -16.94
CA TYR A 974 -2.29 -21.83 -15.92
C TYR A 974 -2.79 -21.48 -14.52
N LEU A 975 -2.88 -22.48 -13.64
CA LEU A 975 -3.33 -22.30 -12.27
C LEU A 975 -2.26 -21.56 -11.46
N LEU A 976 -2.67 -20.51 -10.75
CA LEU A 976 -1.88 -19.92 -9.67
C LEU A 976 -2.18 -20.73 -8.40
N GLU A 977 -1.31 -21.68 -8.07
CA GLU A 977 -1.55 -22.65 -6.97
C GLU A 977 -1.81 -21.93 -5.64
N ASP A 978 -0.98 -20.94 -5.31
CA ASP A 978 -1.05 -20.16 -4.05
C ASP A 978 -2.29 -19.27 -3.93
N ALA A 979 -3.02 -19.07 -5.03
CA ALA A 979 -4.25 -18.29 -5.05
C ALA A 979 -5.49 -19.11 -4.65
N THR A 980 -5.33 -20.41 -4.37
CA THR A 980 -6.46 -21.31 -4.10
C THR A 980 -7.04 -21.09 -2.71
N ALA A 981 -8.35 -20.82 -2.64
CA ALA A 981 -9.10 -20.76 -1.38
C ALA A 981 -10.11 -21.91 -1.28
N VAL A 982 -10.35 -22.41 -0.07
CA VAL A 982 -11.40 -23.39 0.22
C VAL A 982 -12.22 -22.91 1.40
N TYR A 983 -13.54 -22.77 1.20
CA TYR A 983 -14.47 -22.37 2.25
C TYR A 983 -15.42 -23.50 2.59
N GLU A 984 -15.52 -23.86 3.86
CA GLU A 984 -16.57 -24.77 4.32
C GLU A 984 -17.94 -24.09 4.27
N VAL A 985 -18.96 -24.82 3.79
CA VAL A 985 -20.32 -24.32 3.66
C VAL A 985 -21.24 -25.02 4.64
N GLY A 986 -21.76 -24.24 5.59
CA GLY A 986 -22.72 -24.68 6.59
C GLY A 986 -24.17 -24.63 6.12
N SER A 987 -25.09 -25.01 7.02
CA SER A 987 -26.52 -24.99 6.76
C SER A 987 -27.17 -23.60 6.84
N GLN A 988 -26.48 -22.63 7.45
CA GLN A 988 -26.90 -21.23 7.51
C GLN A 988 -26.40 -20.48 6.27
N LEU A 989 -27.11 -19.39 5.92
CA LEU A 989 -26.71 -18.55 4.80
C LEU A 989 -25.60 -17.60 5.24
N THR A 990 -24.40 -17.86 4.75
CA THR A 990 -23.18 -17.16 5.16
C THR A 990 -22.57 -16.40 3.97
N PRO A 991 -22.06 -15.17 4.17
CA PRO A 991 -21.35 -14.40 3.16
C PRO A 991 -19.90 -14.87 3.05
N TYR A 992 -19.45 -14.99 1.80
CA TYR A 992 -18.10 -15.37 1.44
C TYR A 992 -17.51 -14.30 0.51
N ARG A 993 -16.22 -14.04 0.68
CA ARG A 993 -15.47 -13.03 -0.05
C ARG A 993 -14.09 -13.56 -0.43
N TYR A 994 -13.78 -13.51 -1.72
CA TYR A 994 -12.45 -13.77 -2.25
C TYR A 994 -11.95 -12.54 -3.01
N VAL A 995 -10.73 -12.12 -2.73
CA VAL A 995 -10.08 -11.00 -3.40
C VAL A 995 -8.78 -11.45 -4.05
N LEU A 996 -8.64 -11.17 -5.34
CA LEU A 996 -7.36 -11.18 -6.04
C LEU A 996 -6.85 -9.74 -6.09
N SER A 997 -5.88 -9.42 -5.25
CA SER A 997 -5.18 -8.13 -5.25
C SER A 997 -3.94 -8.25 -6.14
N ASN A 998 -3.94 -7.52 -7.25
CA ASN A 998 -2.94 -7.66 -8.29
C ASN A 998 -1.86 -6.58 -8.22
N GLN A 999 -0.61 -7.02 -8.35
CA GLN A 999 0.61 -6.23 -8.35
C GLN A 999 1.55 -6.72 -9.45
N LEU A 1000 1.06 -7.55 -10.39
CA LEU A 1000 1.80 -8.05 -11.54
C LEU A 1000 1.02 -7.74 -12.83
N ALA A 1001 1.68 -7.76 -13.97
CA ALA A 1001 0.99 -7.70 -15.26
C ALA A 1001 0.46 -9.10 -15.61
N LEU A 1002 -0.83 -9.36 -15.35
CA LEU A 1002 -1.45 -10.66 -15.61
C LEU A 1002 -2.29 -10.65 -16.89
N GLU A 1003 -2.21 -11.76 -17.62
CA GLU A 1003 -2.97 -12.00 -18.85
C GLU A 1003 -4.12 -12.97 -18.64
N ALA A 1004 -5.26 -12.69 -19.27
CA ALA A 1004 -6.42 -13.57 -19.38
C ALA A 1004 -6.79 -14.25 -18.04
N VAL A 1005 -7.01 -13.44 -17.02
CA VAL A 1005 -7.27 -13.94 -15.66
C VAL A 1005 -8.67 -14.53 -15.57
N GLU A 1006 -8.78 -15.75 -15.06
CA GLU A 1006 -10.05 -16.43 -14.81
C GLU A 1006 -10.17 -16.83 -13.34
N ILE A 1007 -11.32 -16.56 -12.72
CA ILE A 1007 -11.66 -17.06 -11.38
C ILE A 1007 -12.64 -18.22 -11.53
N ARG A 1008 -12.28 -19.39 -11.01
CA ARG A 1008 -13.09 -20.60 -11.04
C ARG A 1008 -13.58 -20.95 -9.64
N MET A 1009 -14.89 -21.07 -9.50
CA MET A 1009 -15.56 -21.52 -8.29
C MET A 1009 -16.08 -22.93 -8.49
N THR A 1010 -15.63 -23.90 -7.69
CA THR A 1010 -16.02 -25.31 -7.76
C THR A 1010 -16.69 -25.74 -6.45
N PHE A 1011 -17.83 -26.43 -6.55
CA PHE A 1011 -18.53 -27.01 -5.42
C PHE A 1011 -18.04 -28.42 -5.15
N VAL A 1012 -17.69 -28.70 -3.90
CA VAL A 1012 -17.28 -30.03 -3.45
C VAL A 1012 -18.32 -30.54 -2.46
N CYS A 1013 -19.28 -31.32 -2.95
CA CYS A 1013 -20.34 -31.94 -2.15
C CYS A 1013 -21.00 -33.11 -2.91
N ASP A 1014 -21.80 -33.91 -2.21
CA ASP A 1014 -22.49 -35.08 -2.76
C ASP A 1014 -23.55 -34.72 -3.82
N ASP A 1015 -24.22 -33.57 -3.67
CA ASP A 1015 -25.22 -33.06 -4.62
C ASP A 1015 -25.03 -31.55 -4.88
N PRO A 1016 -24.14 -31.16 -5.82
CA PRO A 1016 -23.88 -29.77 -6.17
C PRO A 1016 -25.12 -28.99 -6.60
N GLY A 1017 -26.17 -29.67 -7.10
CA GLY A 1017 -27.43 -29.05 -7.49
C GLY A 1017 -28.25 -28.53 -6.31
N SER A 1018 -27.96 -29.00 -5.09
CA SER A 1018 -28.63 -28.58 -3.85
C SER A 1018 -27.91 -27.47 -3.09
N MET A 1019 -26.72 -27.05 -3.55
CA MET A 1019 -26.03 -25.86 -3.05
C MET A 1019 -26.87 -24.61 -3.29
N LYS A 1020 -27.27 -23.93 -2.19
CA LYS A 1020 -27.94 -22.65 -2.30
C LYS A 1020 -26.89 -21.56 -2.45
N LEU A 1021 -26.96 -20.84 -3.56
CA LEU A 1021 -26.12 -19.68 -3.83
C LEU A 1021 -27.02 -18.47 -4.07
N ASP A 1022 -26.70 -17.34 -3.44
CA ASP A 1022 -27.36 -16.06 -3.69
C ASP A 1022 -26.32 -14.93 -3.80
N ALA A 1023 -26.70 -13.80 -4.40
CA ALA A 1023 -25.88 -12.60 -4.53
C ALA A 1023 -24.47 -12.83 -5.11
N LEU A 1024 -24.28 -13.84 -5.99
CA LEU A 1024 -23.00 -14.07 -6.66
C LEU A 1024 -22.62 -12.86 -7.53
N GLN A 1025 -21.50 -12.24 -7.19
CA GLN A 1025 -20.95 -11.11 -7.92
C GLN A 1025 -19.45 -11.27 -8.07
N CYS A 1026 -18.97 -11.11 -9.30
CA CYS A 1026 -17.55 -10.94 -9.59
C CYS A 1026 -17.36 -9.56 -10.24
N THR A 1027 -16.40 -8.78 -9.73
CA THR A 1027 -16.05 -7.47 -10.28
C THR A 1027 -14.55 -7.35 -10.49
N SER A 1028 -14.16 -6.61 -11.53
CA SER A 1028 -12.82 -6.08 -11.70
C SER A 1028 -12.84 -4.59 -11.35
N GLN A 1029 -11.88 -4.15 -10.54
CA GLN A 1029 -11.74 -2.80 -10.01
C GLN A 1029 -10.37 -2.30 -10.46
N VAL A 1030 -10.35 -1.26 -11.31
CA VAL A 1030 -9.16 -0.79 -12.02
C VAL A 1030 -8.96 0.69 -11.72
N GLU A 1031 -7.78 1.06 -11.23
CA GLU A 1031 -7.40 2.46 -11.03
C GLU A 1031 -7.20 3.15 -12.38
N ASN A 1032 -7.84 4.32 -12.57
CA ASN A 1032 -7.70 5.09 -13.80
C ASN A 1032 -6.48 6.01 -13.71
N VAL A 1033 -5.31 5.39 -13.75
CA VAL A 1033 -4.00 6.04 -13.81
C VAL A 1033 -3.31 5.72 -15.13
N ALA A 1034 -2.39 6.59 -15.56
CA ALA A 1034 -1.57 6.29 -16.71
C ALA A 1034 -0.53 5.21 -16.36
N HIS A 1035 -0.41 4.21 -17.24
CA HIS A 1035 0.62 3.19 -17.20
C HIS A 1035 1.51 3.35 -18.42
N LYS A 1036 2.43 4.30 -18.35
CA LYS A 1036 3.14 4.80 -19.54
C LYS A 1036 3.93 3.70 -20.24
N TYR A 1037 4.56 2.80 -19.48
CA TYR A 1037 5.29 1.65 -20.02
C TYR A 1037 4.39 0.73 -20.87
N PHE A 1038 3.14 0.58 -20.47
CA PHE A 1038 2.15 -0.24 -21.16
C PHE A 1038 1.43 0.50 -22.29
N GLY A 1039 1.79 1.77 -22.53
CA GLY A 1039 1.17 2.63 -23.53
C GLY A 1039 -0.20 3.18 -23.12
N ASP A 1040 -0.58 3.04 -21.84
CA ASP A 1040 -1.76 3.69 -21.29
C ASP A 1040 -1.39 5.11 -20.85
N LEU A 1041 -1.94 6.09 -21.55
CA LEU A 1041 -1.66 7.51 -21.38
C LEU A 1041 -2.90 8.26 -20.91
N THR A 1042 -3.83 7.56 -20.25
CA THR A 1042 -5.04 8.16 -19.70
C THR A 1042 -5.09 8.00 -18.20
N GLY A 1043 -5.53 9.05 -17.52
CA GLY A 1043 -5.83 9.03 -16.09
C GLY A 1043 -7.02 9.93 -15.80
N ALA A 1044 -7.77 9.61 -14.75
CA ALA A 1044 -8.90 10.42 -14.32
C ALA A 1044 -8.91 10.57 -12.81
N ALA A 1045 -8.93 11.81 -12.32
CA ALA A 1045 -9.04 12.11 -10.91
C ALA A 1045 -10.42 11.73 -10.35
N SER A 1046 -10.43 11.17 -9.13
CA SER A 1046 -11.64 11.04 -8.33
C SER A 1046 -12.27 12.41 -8.06
N LYS A 1047 -13.59 12.46 -7.90
CA LYS A 1047 -14.34 13.70 -7.64
C LYS A 1047 -15.39 13.47 -6.56
N GLY A 1048 -16.02 14.55 -6.10
CA GLY A 1048 -17.07 14.54 -5.09
C GLY A 1048 -16.55 14.56 -3.65
N GLY A 1049 -15.23 14.74 -3.45
CA GLY A 1049 -14.59 14.54 -2.16
C GLY A 1049 -14.70 13.09 -1.67
N VAL A 1050 -14.85 12.92 -0.37
CA VAL A 1050 -15.07 11.61 0.27
C VAL A 1050 -16.12 11.74 1.38
N SER A 1051 -16.77 10.64 1.75
CA SER A 1051 -17.23 10.50 3.14
C SER A 1051 -16.20 9.72 3.90
N PHE A 1052 -15.95 10.04 5.15
CA PHE A 1052 -15.02 9.28 5.97
C PHE A 1052 -15.48 9.24 7.43
N ASP A 1053 -14.90 8.31 8.17
CA ASP A 1053 -15.04 8.21 9.62
C ASP A 1053 -13.80 7.54 10.22
N VAL A 1054 -13.67 7.65 11.54
CA VAL A 1054 -12.55 7.08 12.32
C VAL A 1054 -12.95 5.74 12.94
N LEU A 1055 -12.05 4.77 12.88
CA LEU A 1055 -12.17 3.44 13.51
C LEU A 1055 -11.29 3.43 14.77
N ASP A 1056 -11.84 3.84 15.92
CA ASP A 1056 -11.12 4.07 17.20
C ASP A 1056 -11.24 2.96 18.24
#